data_AF-A0A0K1QBD7-F1
#
_entry.id   AF-A0A0K1QBD7-F1
#
_cell.length_a   1.000
_cell.length_b   1.000
_cell.length_c   1.000
_cell.angle_alpha   90.00
_cell.angle_beta   90.00
_cell.angle_gamma   90.00
#
_symmetry.space_group_name_H-M   'P 1'
#
loop_
_entity.id
_entity.type
_entity.pdbx_description
1 polymer ?
#
loop_
_entity_poly.entity_id
_entity_poly.type
_entity_poly.pdbx_seq_one_letter_code
_entity_poly.pdbx_strand_id
1 'polypeptide(L)'
;MGRGTLALAVAGLIAFASPAAYAQSYTCIDSPLATSCDATLTDNATVTSSFAVLPGACDPQATIVSTGVHVKLSHQWVGDVSLTLIHPDGTQVLLMMRPGISTTDRYGCTGEDADITFTDGAAAQAAEQCNEAPPAIKGTGLPVNPLSILNGKPRNGTWSLRVADNAGFGIGAIDSWSLDLPCALPSVTAFASRPTAVAGGQPGQFTFARAGEPAGALAVKYAISGSAAPSTFASLTGTVTIPDGAASATVDVVPTGEITPYDTTVVATVEPSVVYAVGSPSSGTVTILPSVCGNGTVERGEQCDNGDANGSAGGKCAKDCTFVNDVGVIGGDAGAASSAPADDSSCGCRVQGRTSNTGGLGLVFGVLAFVGLALRRRRSGRSTGGLWTKLLALPFGLGALFAARSAEAAIGTLDNVPAATLLYPTFEVETGAGTNDTVITVQNSNAVAMLTNVTIWSELGVPVQHFQVYLTGYDVQSFSLRDLIVNGKIPRTATAGQDPTDTVSPHGPRSQDINYASCTGVLPAADLGADVIASLKAALTGKSAALLGNRCAGVDHGDTIARGYVTIDTVNNCTSRDPSVPGYFGPSGDATNQNALLGDFFMVDAATNHMQAQTAVHIEASSSDVRTSTTGRYTFYGRYVGWSAADNREPLAATWEVPFTTNETDVVVWRDSKVNQGAFTCGSLPSPLTNKGLLAFDMQESATDLGVLQPFKTSVSRVRVGSDALPVTSKNGTLVFSSNMPAAAGPSYDPTAAQSFAMAIHYPASRSGKLSKFGTNVAATAVDSAMRVNQSWPPSETYYDSSTNTVSYAKVPAMGVADVSPAATLLAPYFEVDPVDPAGVNTQIRVVNAFATAVLVRATLWTDYGIPTHRFNLYLTGFDSSVIDLRWIFQKGLVDLTASAGQDPSDKTSPRGMFSQDINFASCTGVLPPPRLSAADVADLVSAHTGKASPVRFGGQCVGASHGDAIARGYVTLDLVNQCSQHAPNDPGYFGAGGTGVATNQNNILGTYTIIDRNQHLSVADTLVHIQASATDSLTAAPGNPTFYGKFVNWSAADNREPLGTAWQSRFISSVGAGGLFNAFADGKTSFVVWRESAAITLPFTCGSTPSGFPLPVRSILEFDDEEHVTELSPNLGSFPLVAQRVSIADPSLAAVYTSGFLSADLRAPVGATGGPPTDPSRRGSFMSATHYAKAAGYQVLLGGLQVQ
;
A
#
# COMPACT_ATOMS: atom_id res chain seq x y z
N MET A 1 -51.72 0.88 -42.52
CA MET A 1 -52.82 0.11 -41.89
C MET A 1 -52.15 -0.81 -40.88
N GLY A 2 -52.42 -0.87 -39.58
CA GLY A 2 -53.39 -0.27 -38.68
C GLY A 2 -53.38 -1.15 -37.42
N ARG A 3 -52.90 -0.57 -36.30
CA ARG A 3 -53.09 -0.90 -34.87
C ARG A 3 -53.45 -2.33 -34.41
N GLY A 4 -52.76 -2.78 -33.36
CA GLY A 4 -53.23 -3.86 -32.46
C GLY A 4 -52.24 -4.22 -31.34
N THR A 5 -52.19 -3.40 -30.29
CA THR A 5 -51.48 -3.56 -29.01
C THR A 5 -51.86 -4.83 -28.23
N LEU A 6 -50.87 -5.54 -27.65
CA LEU A 6 -50.91 -6.01 -26.26
C LEU A 6 -49.48 -6.35 -25.79
N ALA A 7 -48.86 -5.40 -25.09
CA ALA A 7 -47.70 -5.65 -24.23
C ALA A 7 -48.24 -6.15 -22.89
N LEU A 8 -47.84 -7.35 -22.46
CA LEU A 8 -48.06 -7.84 -21.09
C LEU A 8 -46.75 -7.69 -20.32
N ALA A 9 -46.83 -6.92 -19.24
CA ALA A 9 -45.72 -6.54 -18.37
C ALA A 9 -45.12 -7.75 -17.64
N VAL A 10 -43.81 -7.97 -17.84
CA VAL A 10 -42.94 -8.61 -16.85
C VAL A 10 -42.27 -7.49 -16.09
N ALA A 11 -42.92 -7.02 -15.02
CA ALA A 11 -42.33 -6.18 -14.01
C ALA A 11 -42.42 -6.95 -12.69
N GLY A 12 -41.31 -7.55 -12.27
CA GLY A 12 -41.21 -8.35 -11.06
C GLY A 12 -39.78 -8.37 -10.54
N LEU A 13 -39.49 -7.41 -9.67
CA LEU A 13 -38.30 -7.27 -8.82
C LEU A 13 -36.94 -7.17 -9.54
N ILE A 14 -36.71 -6.04 -10.18
CA ILE A 14 -35.40 -5.38 -10.01
C ILE A 14 -35.39 -4.92 -8.55
N ALA A 15 -34.59 -5.59 -7.71
CA ALA A 15 -34.16 -4.99 -6.46
C ALA A 15 -33.37 -3.74 -6.84
N PHE A 16 -34.03 -2.58 -6.82
CA PHE A 16 -33.32 -1.34 -6.62
C PHE A 16 -32.60 -1.53 -5.29
N ALA A 17 -31.31 -1.84 -5.34
CA ALA A 17 -30.43 -1.53 -4.24
C ALA A 17 -30.56 -0.02 -4.04
N SER A 18 -31.43 0.39 -3.12
CA SER A 18 -31.39 1.74 -2.59
C SER A 18 -29.95 1.95 -2.11
N PRO A 19 -29.31 3.08 -2.42
CA PRO A 19 -28.01 3.38 -1.86
C PRO A 19 -28.15 3.24 -0.34
N ALA A 20 -27.37 2.35 0.26
CA ALA A 20 -27.35 2.18 1.71
C ALA A 20 -26.84 3.51 2.29
N ALA A 21 -27.77 4.35 2.72
CA ALA A 21 -27.46 5.63 3.31
C ALA A 21 -26.94 5.36 4.73
N TYR A 22 -25.62 5.31 4.86
CA TYR A 22 -24.91 5.10 6.12
C TYR A 22 -25.36 6.10 7.19
N ALA A 23 -25.45 5.66 8.44
CA ALA A 23 -25.47 6.56 9.58
C ALA A 23 -24.15 7.34 9.61
N GLN A 24 -24.21 8.67 9.70
CA GLN A 24 -23.00 9.51 9.80
C GLN A 24 -22.79 9.89 11.26
N SER A 25 -21.68 9.41 11.82
CA SER A 25 -21.17 9.86 13.11
C SER A 25 -20.18 11.00 12.88
N TYR A 26 -20.31 12.07 13.64
CA TYR A 26 -19.46 13.24 13.58
C TYR A 26 -18.79 13.43 14.94
N THR A 27 -17.51 13.09 15.04
CA THR A 27 -16.71 13.34 16.24
C THR A 27 -16.14 14.75 16.21
N CYS A 28 -16.12 15.44 17.35
CA CYS A 28 -15.53 16.78 17.46
C CYS A 28 -14.08 16.79 16.98
N ILE A 29 -13.24 15.87 17.46
CA ILE A 29 -11.81 15.84 17.13
C ILE A 29 -11.52 15.57 15.64
N ASP A 30 -12.47 14.96 14.94
CA ASP A 30 -12.35 14.61 13.52
C ASP A 30 -12.85 15.74 12.59
N SER A 31 -13.55 16.75 13.12
CA SER A 31 -14.17 17.81 12.31
C SER A 31 -13.21 18.98 12.03
N PRO A 32 -13.09 19.42 10.76
CA PRO A 32 -12.11 20.43 10.34
C PRO A 32 -12.39 21.84 10.92
N LEU A 33 -13.62 22.13 11.36
CA LEU A 33 -14.01 23.43 11.91
C LEU A 33 -14.31 23.33 13.42
N ALA A 34 -13.74 22.34 14.08
CA ALA A 34 -14.00 22.14 15.49
C ALA A 34 -13.21 23.10 16.39
N THR A 35 -13.79 23.45 17.53
CA THR A 35 -13.18 24.29 18.57
C THR A 35 -13.37 23.64 19.92
N SER A 36 -12.34 23.66 20.76
CA SER A 36 -12.44 23.25 22.18
C SER A 36 -12.94 21.80 22.36
N CYS A 37 -12.46 20.85 21.53
CA CYS A 37 -12.85 19.43 21.61
C CYS A 37 -12.27 18.68 22.80
N ASP A 38 -11.17 19.19 23.34
CA ASP A 38 -10.37 18.66 24.46
C ASP A 38 -10.25 19.69 25.60
N ALA A 39 -11.20 20.62 25.68
CA ALA A 39 -11.06 21.79 26.52
C ALA A 39 -11.16 21.46 28.02
N THR A 40 -10.28 22.08 28.79
CA THR A 40 -10.24 21.95 30.24
C THR A 40 -11.42 22.65 30.89
N LEU A 41 -12.03 21.99 31.86
CA LEU A 41 -13.11 22.51 32.69
C LEU A 41 -12.52 22.86 34.06
N THR A 42 -12.34 24.15 34.32
CA THR A 42 -11.90 24.67 35.62
C THR A 42 -13.11 24.94 36.52
N ASP A 43 -12.88 24.98 37.83
CA ASP A 43 -13.91 25.29 38.84
C ASP A 43 -14.88 26.41 38.44
N ASN A 44 -16.19 26.13 38.49
CA ASN A 44 -17.29 27.05 38.14
C ASN A 44 -17.18 27.68 36.73
N ALA A 45 -16.49 27.02 35.79
CA ALA A 45 -16.37 27.48 34.42
C ALA A 45 -17.42 26.85 33.50
N THR A 46 -17.66 27.53 32.39
CA THR A 46 -18.46 27.00 31.28
C THR A 46 -17.63 27.04 30.02
N VAL A 47 -17.54 25.89 29.35
CA VAL A 47 -16.83 25.70 28.09
C VAL A 47 -17.84 25.35 27.02
N THR A 48 -17.65 25.86 25.80
CA THR A 48 -18.44 25.48 24.64
C THR A 48 -17.52 24.86 23.60
N SER A 49 -17.70 23.57 23.38
CA SER A 49 -17.08 22.81 22.30
C SER A 49 -17.98 22.88 21.07
N SER A 50 -17.43 23.06 19.87
CA SER A 50 -18.26 23.13 18.66
C SER A 50 -17.60 22.44 17.48
N PHE A 51 -18.40 21.97 16.52
CA PHE A 51 -17.92 21.50 15.23
C PHE A 51 -18.98 21.67 14.14
N ALA A 52 -18.55 21.74 12.89
CA ALA A 52 -19.46 21.85 11.75
C ALA A 52 -19.85 20.47 11.21
N VAL A 53 -21.16 20.23 11.08
CA VAL A 53 -21.72 19.16 10.25
C VAL A 53 -21.88 19.72 8.84
N LEU A 54 -21.01 19.29 7.94
CA LEU A 54 -21.03 19.68 6.54
C LEU A 54 -21.98 18.77 5.74
N PRO A 55 -22.51 19.24 4.59
CA PRO A 55 -23.25 18.37 3.68
C PRO A 55 -22.40 17.15 3.28
N GLY A 56 -22.69 15.99 3.86
CA GLY A 56 -21.99 14.73 3.61
C GLY A 56 -22.68 13.88 2.54
N ALA A 57 -22.65 12.55 2.70
CA ALA A 57 -23.30 11.59 1.79
C ALA A 57 -24.84 11.57 1.83
N CYS A 58 -25.48 12.39 2.68
CA CYS A 58 -26.94 12.57 2.67
C CYS A 58 -27.32 13.73 1.73
N ASP A 59 -28.58 13.81 1.31
CA ASP A 59 -29.09 14.97 0.55
C ASP A 59 -28.72 16.29 1.27
N PRO A 60 -28.17 17.31 0.57
CA PRO A 60 -27.87 18.62 1.15
C PRO A 60 -29.08 19.30 1.83
N GLN A 61 -30.31 18.93 1.48
CA GLN A 61 -31.56 19.37 2.11
C GLN A 61 -32.12 18.39 3.14
N ALA A 62 -31.39 17.33 3.49
CA ALA A 62 -31.83 16.36 4.48
C ALA A 62 -32.06 17.01 5.84
N THR A 63 -33.19 16.65 6.45
CA THR A 63 -33.51 17.02 7.82
C THR A 63 -33.05 15.95 8.79
N ILE A 64 -32.95 16.30 10.06
CA ILE A 64 -32.65 15.37 11.14
C ILE A 64 -33.82 14.40 11.27
N VAL A 65 -33.54 13.11 11.20
CA VAL A 65 -34.54 12.04 11.41
C VAL A 65 -34.43 11.42 12.81
N SER A 66 -33.22 11.42 13.37
CA SER A 66 -32.94 11.13 14.78
C SER A 66 -31.57 11.73 15.16
N THR A 67 -31.29 11.82 16.45
CA THR A 67 -30.00 12.30 16.97
C THR A 67 -29.53 11.40 18.11
N GLY A 68 -28.28 10.92 18.02
CA GLY A 68 -27.53 10.36 19.15
C GLY A 68 -26.40 11.31 19.53
N VAL A 69 -26.06 11.38 20.82
CA VAL A 69 -24.94 12.20 21.30
C VAL A 69 -24.06 11.36 22.21
N HIS A 70 -22.82 11.13 21.81
CA HIS A 70 -21.82 10.49 22.67
C HIS A 70 -20.99 11.55 23.38
N VAL A 71 -20.80 11.43 24.69
CA VAL A 71 -19.94 12.33 25.47
C VAL A 71 -19.05 11.52 26.38
N LYS A 72 -17.74 11.74 26.24
CA LYS A 72 -16.72 11.28 27.17
C LYS A 72 -16.07 12.48 27.85
N LEU A 73 -16.13 12.51 29.17
CA LEU A 73 -15.59 13.60 29.99
C LEU A 73 -14.88 13.03 31.22
N SER A 74 -13.75 13.63 31.56
CA SER A 74 -13.06 13.39 32.82
C SER A 74 -13.45 14.49 33.80
N HIS A 75 -13.91 14.15 35.00
CA HIS A 75 -14.26 15.13 36.03
C HIS A 75 -14.25 14.50 37.42
N GLN A 76 -13.68 15.20 38.39
CA GLN A 76 -13.54 14.69 39.75
C GLN A 76 -14.87 14.39 40.46
N TRP A 77 -15.93 15.17 40.16
CA TRP A 77 -17.30 14.88 40.62
C TRP A 77 -18.31 15.17 39.52
N VAL A 78 -18.87 14.13 38.89
CA VAL A 78 -19.77 14.29 37.74
C VAL A 78 -21.09 14.99 38.13
N GLY A 79 -21.47 14.94 39.41
CA GLY A 79 -22.62 15.64 39.98
C GLY A 79 -22.58 17.17 39.84
N ASP A 80 -21.42 17.75 39.53
CA ASP A 80 -21.26 19.18 39.32
C ASP A 80 -21.43 19.60 37.85
N VAL A 81 -21.41 18.63 36.92
CA VAL A 81 -21.40 18.90 35.49
C VAL A 81 -22.82 19.01 34.91
N SER A 82 -23.01 20.00 34.03
CA SER A 82 -24.20 20.12 33.18
C SER A 82 -23.82 20.13 31.71
N LEU A 83 -24.55 19.36 30.88
CA LEU A 83 -24.30 19.16 29.45
C LEU A 83 -25.50 19.65 28.64
N THR A 84 -25.27 20.59 27.72
CA THR A 84 -26.30 21.10 26.80
C THR A 84 -25.83 21.00 25.36
N LEU A 85 -26.58 20.30 24.51
CA LEU A 85 -26.37 20.33 23.06
C LEU A 85 -27.06 21.56 22.46
N ILE A 86 -26.40 22.20 21.50
CA ILE A 86 -26.89 23.39 20.81
C ILE A 86 -26.88 23.10 19.31
N HIS A 87 -28.07 23.12 18.71
CA HIS A 87 -28.29 22.95 17.28
C HIS A 87 -27.90 24.23 16.50
N PRO A 88 -27.52 24.13 15.22
CA PRO A 88 -27.13 25.29 14.38
C PRO A 88 -28.14 26.44 14.32
N ASP A 89 -29.43 26.18 14.51
CA ASP A 89 -30.49 27.20 14.57
C ASP A 89 -30.65 27.87 15.94
N GLY A 90 -29.83 27.50 16.92
CA GLY A 90 -29.86 28.00 18.30
C GLY A 90 -30.74 27.19 19.26
N THR A 91 -31.43 26.14 18.80
CA THR A 91 -32.20 25.25 19.68
C THR A 91 -31.28 24.54 20.66
N GLN A 92 -31.61 24.57 21.95
CA GLN A 92 -30.80 23.94 23.00
C GLN A 92 -31.53 22.72 23.57
N VAL A 93 -30.80 21.62 23.76
CA VAL A 93 -31.28 20.38 24.36
C VAL A 93 -30.43 20.09 25.58
N LEU A 94 -31.04 20.15 26.76
CA LEU A 94 -30.37 19.78 28.01
C LEU A 94 -30.23 18.26 28.05
N LEU A 95 -29.00 17.77 27.98
CA LEU A 95 -28.70 16.33 28.00
C LEU A 95 -28.65 15.83 29.44
N MET A 96 -27.93 16.55 30.30
CA MET A 96 -27.71 16.20 31.69
C MET A 96 -27.55 17.46 32.53
N MET A 97 -28.10 17.46 33.74
CA MET A 97 -27.98 18.57 34.67
C MET A 97 -27.69 18.01 36.05
N ARG A 98 -26.46 18.22 36.53
CA ARG A 98 -26.02 17.89 37.89
C ARG A 98 -26.56 16.53 38.40
N PRO A 99 -26.14 15.42 37.76
CA PRO A 99 -26.70 14.09 38.00
C PRO A 99 -26.58 13.70 39.47
N GLY A 100 -27.55 12.95 40.01
CA GLY A 100 -27.59 12.51 41.40
C GLY A 100 -28.15 13.53 42.41
N ILE A 101 -28.40 14.80 42.04
CA ILE A 101 -29.02 15.76 42.96
C ILE A 101 -30.47 15.34 43.28
N SER A 102 -30.82 15.37 44.56
CA SER A 102 -32.16 15.08 45.06
C SER A 102 -32.55 16.05 46.18
N THR A 103 -33.77 15.93 46.71
CA THR A 103 -34.20 16.74 47.87
C THR A 103 -33.38 16.46 49.13
N THR A 104 -32.70 15.31 49.20
CA THR A 104 -31.89 14.86 50.35
C THR A 104 -30.39 14.95 50.11
N ASP A 105 -29.95 14.99 48.85
CA ASP A 105 -28.54 15.13 48.47
C ASP A 105 -28.33 16.37 47.60
N ARG A 106 -27.58 17.34 48.15
CA ARG A 106 -27.31 18.63 47.51
C ARG A 106 -26.05 18.63 46.64
N TYR A 107 -25.23 17.58 46.70
CA TYR A 107 -23.93 17.51 46.03
C TYR A 107 -23.98 16.59 44.79
N GLY A 108 -24.96 15.70 44.72
CA GLY A 108 -25.20 14.86 43.56
C GLY A 108 -24.17 13.74 43.42
N CYS A 109 -23.95 13.28 42.19
CA CYS A 109 -23.12 12.12 41.92
C CYS A 109 -21.65 12.38 42.27
N THR A 110 -21.18 11.76 43.34
CA THR A 110 -19.80 11.89 43.83
C THR A 110 -18.79 11.00 43.09
N GLY A 111 -19.22 10.24 42.09
CA GLY A 111 -18.32 9.44 41.26
C GLY A 111 -17.60 10.27 40.20
N GLU A 112 -16.47 9.77 39.73
CA GLU A 112 -15.61 10.39 38.71
C GLU A 112 -15.99 9.93 37.29
N ASP A 113 -15.81 10.82 36.32
CA ASP A 113 -15.89 10.60 34.86
C ASP A 113 -17.25 10.15 34.29
N ALA A 114 -17.52 10.52 33.04
CA ALA A 114 -18.68 10.02 32.30
C ALA A 114 -18.30 9.55 30.90
N ASP A 115 -18.87 8.43 30.48
CA ASP A 115 -18.73 7.85 29.13
C ASP A 115 -20.11 7.35 28.66
N ILE A 116 -20.93 8.28 28.17
CA ILE A 116 -22.37 8.08 28.00
C ILE A 116 -22.85 8.49 26.59
N THR A 117 -23.78 7.70 26.06
CA THR A 117 -24.54 7.97 24.85
C THR A 117 -25.97 8.39 25.19
N PHE A 118 -26.36 9.61 24.81
CA PHE A 118 -27.72 10.10 24.94
C PHE A 118 -28.57 9.72 23.72
N THR A 119 -29.73 9.12 23.97
CA THR A 119 -30.70 8.74 22.94
C THR A 119 -32.12 8.68 23.53
N ASP A 120 -33.13 9.04 22.74
CA ASP A 120 -34.54 8.96 23.16
C ASP A 120 -35.05 7.52 23.33
N GLY A 121 -34.31 6.53 22.82
CA GLY A 121 -34.61 5.11 22.97
C GLY A 121 -34.07 4.46 24.25
N ALA A 122 -33.37 5.21 25.10
CA ALA A 122 -32.77 4.66 26.32
C ALA A 122 -33.83 4.29 27.37
N ALA A 123 -33.56 3.26 28.18
CA ALA A 123 -34.52 2.74 29.16
C ALA A 123 -34.53 3.51 30.51
N ALA A 124 -33.48 4.26 30.83
CA ALA A 124 -33.29 4.94 32.11
C ALA A 124 -32.70 6.35 31.93
N GLN A 125 -32.96 7.26 32.88
CA GLN A 125 -32.37 8.60 32.86
C GLN A 125 -30.88 8.55 33.20
N ALA A 126 -30.07 9.34 32.50
CA ALA A 126 -28.63 9.46 32.78
C ALA A 126 -28.35 9.85 34.25
N ALA A 127 -29.22 10.69 34.82
CA ALA A 127 -29.11 11.17 36.20
C ALA A 127 -29.27 10.07 37.27
N GLU A 128 -29.82 8.91 36.91
CA GLU A 128 -30.05 7.76 37.80
C GLU A 128 -28.95 6.70 37.71
N GLN A 129 -27.96 6.86 36.81
CA GLN A 129 -26.92 5.88 36.55
C GLN A 129 -25.64 6.07 37.38
N CYS A 130 -25.69 6.97 38.37
CA CYS A 130 -24.55 7.30 39.21
C CYS A 130 -24.01 6.06 39.94
N ASN A 131 -22.73 5.79 39.77
CA ASN A 131 -22.02 4.70 40.43
C ASN A 131 -20.68 5.18 41.02
N GLU A 132 -20.15 4.46 42.02
CA GLU A 132 -18.92 4.85 42.73
C GLU A 132 -17.62 4.54 41.95
N ALA A 133 -17.69 3.78 40.85
CA ALA A 133 -16.54 3.39 40.05
C ALA A 133 -16.44 4.22 38.75
N PRO A 134 -15.26 4.74 38.37
CA PRO A 134 -15.12 5.46 37.11
C PRO A 134 -15.33 4.53 35.89
N PRO A 135 -16.04 4.97 34.83
CA PRO A 135 -16.85 6.17 34.77
C PRO A 135 -18.16 6.01 35.57
N ALA A 136 -18.44 7.02 36.40
CA ALA A 136 -19.58 7.11 37.29
C ALA A 136 -20.92 7.13 36.55
N ILE A 137 -20.92 7.61 35.30
CA ILE A 137 -22.07 7.56 34.39
C ILE A 137 -21.63 6.89 33.09
N LYS A 138 -22.32 5.82 32.66
CA LYS A 138 -21.88 5.03 31.51
C LYS A 138 -23.00 4.36 30.72
N GLY A 139 -22.73 4.06 29.45
CA GLY A 139 -23.64 3.32 28.59
C GLY A 139 -24.64 4.25 27.89
N THR A 140 -25.93 3.89 27.87
CA THR A 140 -26.98 4.70 27.21
C THR A 140 -27.91 5.33 28.24
N GLY A 141 -28.21 6.63 28.13
CA GLY A 141 -29.15 7.31 29.02
C GLY A 141 -30.12 8.24 28.30
N LEU A 142 -31.31 8.42 28.89
CA LEU A 142 -32.28 9.41 28.41
C LEU A 142 -31.75 10.82 28.70
N PRO A 143 -31.79 11.73 27.71
CA PRO A 143 -31.48 13.13 27.95
C PRO A 143 -32.60 13.79 28.79
N VAL A 144 -32.27 14.84 29.55
CA VAL A 144 -33.26 15.60 30.35
C VAL A 144 -34.35 16.21 29.46
N ASN A 145 -33.99 16.66 28.26
CA ASN A 145 -34.95 17.02 27.22
C ASN A 145 -34.79 16.09 26.01
N PRO A 146 -35.90 15.62 25.41
CA PRO A 146 -35.83 14.66 24.31
C PRO A 146 -35.11 15.25 23.10
N LEU A 147 -34.22 14.47 22.50
CA LEU A 147 -33.47 14.83 21.30
C LEU A 147 -34.37 14.94 20.06
N SER A 148 -35.55 14.29 20.08
CA SER A 148 -36.56 14.33 19.02
C SER A 148 -37.09 15.73 18.73
N ILE A 149 -36.87 16.71 19.61
CA ILE A 149 -37.15 18.12 19.33
C ILE A 149 -36.33 18.66 18.14
N LEU A 150 -35.25 17.96 17.78
CA LEU A 150 -34.39 18.28 16.66
C LEU A 150 -34.91 17.68 15.34
N ASN A 151 -35.83 16.71 15.40
CA ASN A 151 -36.34 16.04 14.22
C ASN A 151 -37.07 17.02 13.28
N GLY A 152 -36.79 16.91 11.99
CA GLY A 152 -37.33 17.82 10.96
C GLY A 152 -36.55 19.13 10.79
N LYS A 153 -35.58 19.44 11.66
CA LYS A 153 -34.69 20.60 11.46
C LYS A 153 -33.56 20.30 10.46
N PRO A 154 -32.92 21.31 9.86
CA PRO A 154 -31.76 21.11 9.00
C PRO A 154 -30.61 20.43 9.75
N ARG A 155 -30.06 19.35 9.20
CA ARG A 155 -28.97 18.61 9.86
C ARG A 155 -27.61 19.33 9.84
N ASN A 156 -27.40 20.17 8.82
CA ASN A 156 -26.11 20.80 8.52
C ASN A 156 -25.95 22.11 9.28
N GLY A 157 -24.71 22.43 9.66
CA GLY A 157 -24.35 23.67 10.35
C GLY A 157 -23.44 23.42 11.56
N THR A 158 -23.18 24.48 12.33
CA THR A 158 -22.33 24.39 13.53
C THR A 158 -23.14 23.87 14.71
N TRP A 159 -22.76 22.69 15.20
CA TRP A 159 -23.28 22.11 16.42
C TRP A 159 -22.33 22.40 17.57
N SER A 160 -22.88 22.67 18.75
CA SER A 160 -22.07 22.94 19.94
C SER A 160 -22.51 22.13 21.15
N LEU A 161 -21.56 21.60 21.91
CA LEU A 161 -21.77 21.04 23.23
C LEU A 161 -21.26 22.04 24.27
N ARG A 162 -22.18 22.55 25.10
CA ARG A 162 -21.84 23.40 26.25
C ARG A 162 -21.76 22.56 27.50
N VAL A 163 -20.60 22.61 28.16
CA VAL A 163 -20.28 21.89 29.39
C VAL A 163 -20.02 22.92 30.48
N ALA A 164 -20.78 22.85 31.57
CA ALA A 164 -20.62 23.76 32.71
C ALA A 164 -20.31 22.95 33.96
N ASP A 165 -19.26 23.33 34.66
CA ASP A 165 -19.06 22.97 36.06
C ASP A 165 -19.82 23.98 36.94
N ASN A 166 -20.62 23.47 37.87
CA ASN A 166 -21.56 24.23 38.69
C ASN A 166 -21.20 24.21 40.19
N ALA A 167 -20.00 23.72 40.55
CA ALA A 167 -19.48 23.80 41.91
C ALA A 167 -18.00 24.22 41.92
N GLY A 168 -17.45 24.45 43.11
CA GLY A 168 -16.02 24.62 43.29
C GLY A 168 -15.38 23.34 43.83
N PHE A 169 -14.04 23.26 43.70
CA PHE A 169 -13.15 22.18 44.12
C PHE A 169 -13.10 20.92 43.24
N GLY A 170 -13.23 21.03 41.92
CA GLY A 170 -13.10 19.88 41.02
C GLY A 170 -12.84 20.33 39.59
N ILE A 171 -11.71 19.90 39.02
CA ILE A 171 -11.39 20.17 37.62
C ILE A 171 -11.68 18.95 36.75
N GLY A 172 -11.85 19.19 35.47
CA GLY A 172 -12.02 18.13 34.48
C GLY A 172 -11.65 18.57 33.07
N ALA A 173 -12.06 17.78 32.10
CA ALA A 173 -11.92 18.08 30.69
C ALA A 173 -13.03 17.40 29.88
N ILE A 174 -13.36 18.00 28.75
CA ILE A 174 -14.04 17.28 27.68
C ILE A 174 -12.97 16.39 27.04
N ASP A 175 -13.13 15.07 27.05
CA ASP A 175 -12.14 14.18 26.42
C ASP A 175 -12.50 13.96 24.95
N SER A 176 -13.79 13.75 24.67
CA SER A 176 -14.35 13.70 23.32
C SER A 176 -15.88 13.77 23.34
N TRP A 177 -16.48 14.19 22.23
CA TRP A 177 -17.92 14.01 22.00
C TRP A 177 -18.22 13.85 20.52
N SER A 178 -19.33 13.18 20.20
CA SER A 178 -19.79 12.98 18.83
C SER A 178 -21.31 13.08 18.68
N LEU A 179 -21.75 13.30 17.44
CA LEU A 179 -23.15 13.26 17.03
C LEU A 179 -23.40 12.14 16.03
N ASP A 180 -24.42 11.33 16.29
CA ASP A 180 -24.94 10.37 15.34
C ASP A 180 -26.20 10.92 14.66
N LEU A 181 -26.09 11.23 13.37
CA LEU A 181 -27.20 11.78 12.57
C LEU A 181 -27.44 10.88 11.34
N PRO A 182 -28.31 9.86 11.43
CA PRO A 182 -28.60 9.01 10.28
C PRO A 182 -29.29 9.78 9.13
N CYS A 183 -29.10 9.34 7.89
CA CYS A 183 -29.78 9.96 6.73
C CYS A 183 -31.27 9.56 6.64
N ALA A 184 -31.63 8.39 7.16
CA ALA A 184 -32.98 7.85 7.20
C ALA A 184 -33.14 6.95 8.43
N LEU A 185 -34.37 6.79 8.92
CA LEU A 185 -34.68 5.78 9.94
C LEU A 185 -34.55 4.37 9.33
N PRO A 186 -34.10 3.36 10.10
CA PRO A 186 -34.14 1.97 9.64
C PRO A 186 -35.58 1.56 9.33
N SER A 187 -35.79 0.77 8.28
CA SER A 187 -37.12 0.29 7.90
C SER A 187 -37.38 -1.08 8.54
N VAL A 188 -38.47 -1.21 9.29
CA VAL A 188 -38.83 -2.45 9.97
C VAL A 188 -40.00 -3.12 9.27
N THR A 189 -39.78 -4.34 8.83
CA THR A 189 -40.80 -5.22 8.24
C THR A 189 -41.22 -6.29 9.23
N ALA A 190 -42.43 -6.81 9.06
CA ALA A 190 -42.89 -8.01 9.75
C ALA A 190 -43.51 -8.96 8.73
N PHE A 191 -43.20 -10.24 8.87
CA PHE A 191 -43.85 -11.33 8.13
C PHE A 191 -43.92 -12.58 9.01
N ALA A 192 -44.76 -13.53 8.64
CA ALA A 192 -44.80 -14.84 9.30
C ALA A 192 -43.77 -15.76 8.65
N SER A 193 -42.65 -15.99 9.33
CA SER A 193 -41.61 -16.93 8.87
C SER A 193 -42.05 -18.38 9.04
N ARG A 194 -42.96 -18.64 9.99
CA ARG A 194 -43.73 -19.88 10.07
C ARG A 194 -45.21 -19.52 10.10
N PRO A 195 -45.91 -19.56 8.95
CA PRO A 195 -47.28 -19.06 8.81
C PRO A 195 -48.34 -19.99 9.41
N THR A 196 -47.95 -21.14 9.96
CA THR A 196 -48.87 -22.13 10.54
C THR A 196 -48.44 -22.53 11.94
N ALA A 197 -49.39 -22.52 12.88
CA ALA A 197 -49.25 -23.06 14.23
C ALA A 197 -50.23 -24.22 14.41
N VAL A 198 -49.84 -25.28 15.13
CA VAL A 198 -50.72 -26.43 15.44
C VAL A 198 -50.91 -26.54 16.94
N ALA A 199 -52.14 -26.72 17.41
CA ALA A 199 -52.44 -26.90 18.83
C ALA A 199 -51.75 -28.16 19.38
N GLY A 200 -50.80 -27.99 20.31
CA GLY A 200 -49.98 -29.09 20.83
C GLY A 200 -48.81 -29.53 19.93
N GLY A 201 -48.64 -28.90 18.75
CA GLY A 201 -47.58 -29.19 17.78
C GLY A 201 -46.57 -28.04 17.64
N GLN A 202 -46.13 -27.76 16.40
CA GLN A 202 -45.16 -26.69 16.13
C GLN A 202 -45.80 -25.31 16.28
N PRO A 203 -45.15 -24.36 16.98
CA PRO A 203 -45.62 -22.98 17.06
C PRO A 203 -45.45 -22.26 15.72
N GLY A 204 -46.35 -21.31 15.47
CA GLY A 204 -46.16 -20.33 14.40
C GLY A 204 -45.12 -19.29 14.82
N GLN A 205 -44.61 -18.50 13.87
CA GLN A 205 -43.53 -17.57 14.16
C GLN A 205 -43.64 -16.33 13.28
N PHE A 206 -43.59 -15.17 13.92
CA PHE A 206 -43.35 -13.88 13.27
C PHE A 206 -41.85 -13.58 13.25
N THR A 207 -41.37 -13.03 12.14
CA THR A 207 -40.03 -12.44 12.03
C THR A 207 -40.16 -10.96 11.77
N PHE A 208 -39.51 -10.17 12.62
CA PHE A 208 -39.36 -8.74 12.50
C PHE A 208 -37.95 -8.46 12.00
N ALA A 209 -37.82 -7.88 10.82
CA ALA A 209 -36.54 -7.64 10.17
C ALA A 209 -36.32 -6.14 9.97
N ARG A 210 -35.11 -5.66 10.30
CA ARG A 210 -34.69 -4.29 10.00
C ARG A 210 -33.87 -4.25 8.70
N ALA A 211 -34.11 -3.24 7.88
CA ALA A 211 -33.29 -2.87 6.75
C ALA A 211 -32.59 -1.53 7.06
N GLY A 212 -31.26 -1.52 6.95
CA GLY A 212 -30.38 -0.43 7.39
C GLY A 212 -29.20 -0.95 8.22
N GLU A 213 -28.42 -0.05 8.83
CA GLU A 213 -27.26 -0.40 9.66
C GLU A 213 -27.65 -1.22 10.89
N PRO A 214 -27.01 -2.37 11.17
CA PRO A 214 -27.37 -3.22 12.30
C PRO A 214 -26.77 -2.76 13.65
N ALA A 215 -26.40 -1.48 13.80
CA ALA A 215 -25.85 -0.95 15.04
C ALA A 215 -26.96 -0.62 16.07
N GLY A 216 -26.74 -0.98 17.32
CA GLY A 216 -27.66 -0.78 18.44
C GLY A 216 -28.81 -1.80 18.48
N ALA A 217 -29.26 -2.13 19.69
CA ALA A 217 -30.49 -2.91 19.88
C ALA A 217 -31.72 -2.06 19.53
N LEU A 218 -32.61 -2.58 18.68
CA LEU A 218 -33.79 -1.87 18.18
C LEU A 218 -35.07 -2.48 18.76
N ALA A 219 -35.76 -1.73 19.61
CA ALA A 219 -37.08 -2.11 20.13
C ALA A 219 -38.19 -1.79 19.12
N VAL A 220 -38.81 -2.82 18.56
CA VAL A 220 -39.92 -2.76 17.61
C VAL A 220 -41.24 -2.95 18.35
N LYS A 221 -42.22 -2.08 18.08
CA LYS A 221 -43.59 -2.17 18.60
C LYS A 221 -44.50 -2.76 17.52
N TYR A 222 -45.42 -3.63 17.92
CA TYR A 222 -46.38 -4.23 16.99
C TYR A 222 -47.75 -4.42 17.64
N ALA A 223 -48.80 -4.16 16.86
CA ALA A 223 -50.19 -4.43 17.23
C ALA A 223 -50.59 -5.86 16.84
N ILE A 224 -51.40 -6.49 17.67
CA ILE A 224 -51.91 -7.85 17.45
C ILE A 224 -53.38 -7.76 17.04
N SER A 225 -53.75 -8.46 15.97
CA SER A 225 -55.13 -8.58 15.46
C SER A 225 -55.34 -9.98 14.86
N GLY A 226 -56.45 -10.23 14.17
CA GLY A 226 -56.78 -11.53 13.56
C GLY A 226 -58.10 -12.11 14.05
N SER A 227 -58.43 -13.34 13.63
CA SER A 227 -59.68 -14.01 14.03
C SER A 227 -59.54 -14.89 15.28
N ALA A 228 -58.31 -15.19 15.73
CA ALA A 228 -58.06 -15.97 16.94
C ALA A 228 -58.37 -15.13 18.20
N ALA A 229 -59.14 -15.69 19.13
CA ALA A 229 -59.39 -15.03 20.41
C ALA A 229 -58.09 -14.98 21.24
N PRO A 230 -57.79 -13.92 22.02
CA PRO A 230 -56.55 -13.82 22.80
C PRO A 230 -56.31 -14.96 23.81
N SER A 231 -57.34 -15.73 24.17
CA SER A 231 -57.24 -16.91 25.02
C SER A 231 -56.69 -18.16 24.31
N THR A 232 -56.62 -18.17 22.97
CA THR A 232 -56.26 -19.34 22.14
C THR A 232 -54.76 -19.47 21.84
N PHE A 233 -53.95 -18.46 22.20
CA PHE A 233 -52.49 -18.47 22.07
C PHE A 233 -51.83 -17.75 23.27
N ALA A 234 -50.56 -18.04 23.52
CA ALA A 234 -49.80 -17.43 24.60
C ALA A 234 -49.73 -15.90 24.40
N SER A 235 -49.92 -15.14 25.49
CA SER A 235 -49.96 -13.68 25.42
C SER A 235 -48.67 -13.13 24.81
N LEU A 236 -48.81 -12.38 23.72
CA LEU A 236 -47.71 -11.67 23.09
C LEU A 236 -47.58 -10.27 23.72
N THR A 237 -46.34 -9.81 23.91
CA THR A 237 -46.02 -8.56 24.63
C THR A 237 -46.29 -7.28 23.85
N GLY A 238 -46.50 -7.38 22.53
CA GLY A 238 -46.63 -6.21 21.64
C GLY A 238 -45.31 -5.48 21.35
N THR A 239 -44.19 -5.99 21.86
CA THR A 239 -42.84 -5.46 21.61
C THR A 239 -41.84 -6.58 21.37
N VAL A 240 -40.86 -6.35 20.51
CA VAL A 240 -39.74 -7.26 20.24
C VAL A 240 -38.46 -6.45 20.04
N THR A 241 -37.36 -6.91 20.64
CA THR A 241 -36.06 -6.25 20.48
C THR A 241 -35.21 -7.02 19.47
N ILE A 242 -34.79 -6.35 18.39
CA ILE A 242 -33.74 -6.83 17.50
C ILE A 242 -32.39 -6.50 18.17
N PRO A 243 -31.57 -7.48 18.57
CA PRO A 243 -30.31 -7.20 19.24
C PRO A 243 -29.32 -6.39 18.40
N ASP A 244 -28.34 -5.77 19.05
CA ASP A 244 -27.20 -5.14 18.37
C ASP A 244 -26.48 -6.16 17.47
N GLY A 245 -26.07 -5.74 16.27
CA GLY A 245 -25.50 -6.59 15.23
C GLY A 245 -26.48 -7.55 14.54
N ALA A 246 -27.72 -7.73 15.04
CA ALA A 246 -28.68 -8.68 14.46
C ALA A 246 -29.59 -8.04 13.40
N ALA A 247 -29.87 -8.72 12.30
CA ALA A 247 -30.75 -8.21 11.25
C ALA A 247 -32.26 -8.42 11.56
N SER A 248 -32.59 -9.30 12.50
CA SER A 248 -33.99 -9.64 12.81
C SER A 248 -34.16 -10.23 14.22
N ALA A 249 -35.40 -10.27 14.69
CA ALA A 249 -35.84 -11.02 15.87
C ALA A 249 -37.16 -11.73 15.61
N THR A 250 -37.42 -12.80 16.35
CA THR A 250 -38.61 -13.63 16.18
C THR A 250 -39.53 -13.58 17.39
N VAL A 251 -40.84 -13.73 17.14
CA VAL A 251 -41.88 -13.88 18.16
C VAL A 251 -42.69 -15.14 17.83
N ASP A 252 -42.75 -16.09 18.76
CA ASP A 252 -43.48 -17.34 18.57
C ASP A 252 -44.96 -17.19 18.95
N VAL A 253 -45.84 -17.76 18.13
CA VAL A 253 -47.27 -17.91 18.38
C VAL A 253 -47.53 -19.34 18.83
N VAL A 254 -47.66 -19.52 20.14
CA VAL A 254 -47.86 -20.83 20.77
C VAL A 254 -49.35 -20.99 21.13
N PRO A 255 -50.10 -21.90 20.50
CA PRO A 255 -51.49 -22.15 20.88
C PRO A 255 -51.61 -22.68 22.32
N THR A 256 -52.59 -22.21 23.08
CA THR A 256 -52.74 -22.51 24.53
C THR A 256 -53.49 -23.81 24.84
N GLY A 257 -53.78 -24.63 23.82
CA GLY A 257 -54.37 -25.97 23.98
C GLY A 257 -55.89 -26.01 23.93
N GLU A 258 -56.59 -24.93 23.59
CA GLU A 258 -58.00 -24.98 23.22
C GLU A 258 -58.15 -25.37 21.74
N ILE A 259 -58.95 -26.41 21.47
CA ILE A 259 -59.24 -26.89 20.12
C ILE A 259 -60.14 -25.85 19.43
N THR A 260 -59.64 -25.18 18.38
CA THR A 260 -60.52 -24.40 17.50
C THR A 260 -61.16 -25.35 16.48
N PRO A 261 -62.48 -25.31 16.23
CA PRO A 261 -63.13 -26.16 15.22
C PRO A 261 -62.84 -25.72 13.78
N TYR A 262 -62.17 -24.58 13.60
CA TYR A 262 -61.81 -23.97 12.32
C TYR A 262 -60.45 -23.29 12.43
N ASP A 263 -59.83 -23.03 11.27
CA ASP A 263 -58.61 -22.24 11.16
C ASP A 263 -58.86 -20.82 11.69
N THR A 264 -58.01 -20.35 12.60
CA THR A 264 -58.04 -18.97 13.11
C THR A 264 -56.71 -18.29 12.85
N THR A 265 -56.69 -16.95 12.80
CA THR A 265 -55.47 -16.20 12.45
C THR A 265 -55.03 -15.27 13.58
N VAL A 266 -53.71 -15.18 13.76
CA VAL A 266 -53.04 -14.13 14.53
C VAL A 266 -52.26 -13.29 13.55
N VAL A 267 -52.43 -11.97 13.62
CA VAL A 267 -51.79 -11.00 12.74
C VAL A 267 -50.99 -10.03 13.59
N ALA A 268 -49.68 -9.97 13.36
CA ALA A 268 -48.80 -8.96 13.96
C ALA A 268 -48.50 -7.85 12.96
N THR A 269 -48.77 -6.60 13.32
CA THR A 269 -48.56 -5.41 12.46
C THR A 269 -47.60 -4.44 13.13
N VAL A 270 -46.52 -4.06 12.45
CA VAL A 270 -45.54 -3.09 12.96
C VAL A 270 -46.19 -1.72 13.13
N GLU A 271 -46.00 -1.10 14.30
CA GLU A 271 -46.50 0.25 14.59
C GLU A 271 -45.49 1.34 14.17
N PRO A 272 -45.95 2.54 13.76
CA PRO A 272 -45.06 3.66 13.52
C PRO A 272 -44.25 4.06 14.77
N SER A 273 -42.99 4.43 14.57
CA SER A 273 -42.09 4.89 15.62
C SER A 273 -41.22 6.04 15.14
N VAL A 274 -40.66 6.80 16.09
CA VAL A 274 -39.68 7.86 15.81
C VAL A 274 -38.27 7.33 15.59
N VAL A 275 -38.01 6.05 15.93
CA VAL A 275 -36.68 5.41 15.78
C VAL A 275 -36.59 4.38 14.63
N TYR A 276 -37.70 4.10 13.93
CA TYR A 276 -37.72 3.28 12.72
C TYR A 276 -38.93 3.66 11.83
N ALA A 277 -38.78 3.51 10.52
CA ALA A 277 -39.88 3.57 9.58
C ALA A 277 -40.57 2.21 9.45
N VAL A 278 -41.88 2.19 9.19
CA VAL A 278 -42.61 0.95 8.91
C VAL A 278 -42.35 0.53 7.46
N GLY A 279 -41.75 -0.64 7.26
CA GLY A 279 -41.44 -1.24 5.97
C GLY A 279 -42.58 -2.09 5.42
N SER A 280 -42.44 -2.54 4.17
CA SER A 280 -43.37 -3.48 3.52
C SER A 280 -42.67 -4.82 3.26
N PRO A 281 -43.23 -5.97 3.70
CA PRO A 281 -44.50 -6.11 4.40
C PRO A 281 -44.44 -5.59 5.84
N SER A 282 -45.50 -4.90 6.27
CA SER A 282 -45.62 -4.36 7.63
C SER A 282 -46.35 -5.31 8.58
N SER A 283 -46.82 -6.46 8.09
CA SER A 283 -47.56 -7.42 8.90
C SER A 283 -47.33 -8.86 8.46
N GLY A 284 -47.35 -9.77 9.44
CA GLY A 284 -47.36 -11.21 9.25
C GLY A 284 -48.67 -11.81 9.71
N THR A 285 -49.14 -12.87 9.05
CA THR A 285 -50.30 -13.65 9.47
C THR A 285 -49.88 -15.09 9.76
N VAL A 286 -50.14 -15.56 10.98
CA VAL A 286 -50.01 -16.95 11.40
C VAL A 286 -51.41 -17.56 11.51
N THR A 287 -51.62 -18.72 10.88
CA THR A 287 -52.86 -19.49 10.96
C THR A 287 -52.71 -20.59 12.00
N ILE A 288 -53.55 -20.58 13.02
CA ILE A 288 -53.69 -21.66 14.00
C ILE A 288 -54.66 -22.69 13.40
N LEU A 289 -54.15 -23.89 13.13
CA LEU A 289 -54.91 -25.00 12.58
C LEU A 289 -55.55 -25.83 13.71
N PRO A 290 -56.72 -26.46 13.47
CA PRO A 290 -57.32 -27.43 14.38
C PRO A 290 -56.40 -28.63 14.58
N SER A 291 -56.43 -29.25 15.77
CA SER A 291 -55.83 -30.57 16.02
C SER A 291 -56.58 -31.66 15.25
N VAL A 292 -55.87 -32.60 14.63
CA VAL A 292 -56.46 -33.62 13.74
C VAL A 292 -56.07 -35.02 14.19
N CYS A 293 -57.01 -35.70 14.83
CA CYS A 293 -56.87 -37.11 15.23
C CYS A 293 -56.72 -38.03 14.01
N GLY A 294 -55.69 -38.88 14.02
CA GLY A 294 -55.47 -39.92 13.01
C GLY A 294 -54.37 -39.62 11.99
N ASN A 295 -53.49 -38.65 12.27
CA ASN A 295 -52.38 -38.28 11.38
C ASN A 295 -51.04 -38.95 11.76
N GLY A 296 -51.00 -39.67 12.89
CA GLY A 296 -49.82 -40.36 13.40
C GLY A 296 -48.95 -39.54 14.35
N THR A 297 -49.42 -38.38 14.80
CA THR A 297 -48.72 -37.49 15.72
C THR A 297 -49.63 -37.23 16.92
N VAL A 298 -49.22 -37.62 18.13
CA VAL A 298 -50.04 -37.41 19.33
C VAL A 298 -50.07 -35.92 19.69
N GLU A 299 -51.24 -35.31 19.52
CA GLU A 299 -51.47 -33.89 19.83
C GLU A 299 -52.12 -33.69 21.20
N ARG A 300 -52.02 -32.48 21.75
CA ARG A 300 -52.47 -32.19 23.11
C ARG A 300 -54.00 -32.34 23.20
N GLY A 301 -54.46 -33.33 23.97
CA GLY A 301 -55.87 -33.68 24.11
C GLY A 301 -56.22 -35.02 23.47
N GLU A 302 -55.36 -35.60 22.64
CA GLU A 302 -55.55 -36.95 22.09
C GLU A 302 -55.15 -38.01 23.10
N GLN A 303 -55.95 -39.07 23.23
CA GLN A 303 -55.59 -40.20 24.09
C GLN A 303 -54.37 -40.95 23.55
N CYS A 304 -54.29 -41.07 22.21
CA CYS A 304 -53.17 -41.54 21.41
C CYS A 304 -53.51 -41.47 19.91
N ASP A 305 -52.50 -41.42 19.03
CA ASP A 305 -52.65 -41.40 17.57
C ASP A 305 -51.56 -42.26 16.90
N ASN A 306 -51.97 -43.36 16.26
CA ASN A 306 -51.10 -44.23 15.46
C ASN A 306 -51.36 -44.09 13.94
N GLY A 307 -51.96 -42.98 13.49
CA GLY A 307 -52.30 -42.75 12.10
C GLY A 307 -53.31 -43.78 11.59
N ASP A 308 -53.08 -44.31 10.39
CA ASP A 308 -53.91 -45.34 9.75
C ASP A 308 -54.05 -46.64 10.57
N ALA A 309 -53.19 -46.85 11.58
CA ALA A 309 -53.23 -48.03 12.44
C ALA A 309 -54.22 -47.90 13.62
N ASN A 310 -54.93 -46.78 13.76
CA ASN A 310 -55.96 -46.62 14.78
C ASN A 310 -57.07 -47.69 14.61
N GLY A 311 -57.42 -48.38 15.70
CA GLY A 311 -58.38 -49.50 15.68
C GLY A 311 -57.82 -50.87 15.24
N SER A 312 -56.50 -51.00 15.02
CA SER A 312 -55.85 -52.28 14.72
C SER A 312 -55.89 -53.24 15.92
N ALA A 313 -56.01 -54.55 15.66
CA ALA A 313 -56.04 -55.57 16.71
C ALA A 313 -54.74 -55.56 17.55
N GLY A 314 -54.86 -55.30 18.85
CA GLY A 314 -53.73 -55.13 19.78
C GLY A 314 -53.19 -53.70 19.89
N GLY A 315 -53.75 -52.74 19.14
CA GLY A 315 -53.39 -51.32 19.21
C GLY A 315 -53.89 -50.63 20.47
N LYS A 316 -53.16 -49.60 20.91
CA LYS A 316 -53.49 -48.79 22.10
C LYS A 316 -54.53 -47.70 21.84
N CYS A 317 -54.91 -47.48 20.57
CA CYS A 317 -55.82 -46.40 20.12
C CYS A 317 -57.09 -46.95 19.50
N ALA A 318 -58.23 -46.39 19.92
CA ALA A 318 -59.52 -46.66 19.30
C ALA A 318 -59.54 -46.17 17.84
N LYS A 319 -60.35 -46.83 17.00
CA LYS A 319 -60.45 -46.53 15.56
C LYS A 319 -60.81 -45.07 15.28
N ASP A 320 -61.59 -44.47 16.18
CA ASP A 320 -62.18 -43.16 15.98
C ASP A 320 -61.32 -42.04 16.62
N CYS A 321 -60.19 -42.40 17.26
CA CYS A 321 -59.26 -41.51 17.94
C CYS A 321 -59.97 -40.49 18.87
N THR A 322 -60.07 -40.81 20.15
CA THR A 322 -60.83 -40.00 21.12
C THR A 322 -59.97 -38.90 21.74
N PHE A 323 -60.42 -37.65 21.62
CA PHE A 323 -59.92 -36.54 22.44
C PHE A 323 -60.43 -36.72 23.89
N VAL A 324 -59.53 -36.71 24.86
CA VAL A 324 -59.86 -36.79 26.29
C VAL A 324 -60.01 -35.37 26.82
N ASN A 325 -61.23 -35.01 27.22
CA ASN A 325 -61.47 -33.78 27.97
C ASN A 325 -61.09 -33.99 29.43
N ASP A 326 -59.82 -33.90 29.77
CA ASP A 326 -59.41 -33.72 31.17
C ASP A 326 -58.38 -32.59 31.30
N VAL A 327 -58.92 -31.45 31.72
CA VAL A 327 -58.21 -30.28 32.22
C VAL A 327 -57.73 -30.62 33.64
N GLY A 328 -56.44 -30.90 33.81
CA GLY A 328 -55.87 -31.27 35.12
C GLY A 328 -54.37 -31.02 35.24
N VAL A 329 -54.01 -29.75 35.49
CA VAL A 329 -52.86 -29.24 36.28
C VAL A 329 -51.57 -30.08 36.32
N ILE A 330 -50.46 -29.58 35.73
CA ILE A 330 -49.19 -29.32 36.46
C ILE A 330 -48.52 -28.08 35.83
N GLY A 331 -48.35 -27.03 36.65
CA GLY A 331 -47.36 -25.98 36.42
C GLY A 331 -46.23 -26.08 37.46
N GLY A 332 -45.12 -25.39 37.21
CA GLY A 332 -44.17 -24.97 38.25
C GLY A 332 -42.81 -25.66 38.28
N ASP A 333 -41.81 -24.93 37.79
CA ASP A 333 -40.50 -24.62 38.37
C ASP A 333 -39.50 -25.68 38.90
N ALA A 334 -38.26 -25.45 38.44
CA ALA A 334 -36.98 -25.47 39.15
C ALA A 334 -36.34 -26.79 39.62
N GLY A 335 -35.05 -26.93 39.25
CA GLY A 335 -34.02 -27.28 40.23
C GLY A 335 -33.31 -28.62 40.09
N ALA A 336 -32.12 -28.54 39.48
CA ALA A 336 -30.84 -29.06 40.00
C ALA A 336 -30.62 -30.55 40.37
N ALA A 337 -29.44 -31.00 39.89
CA ALA A 337 -28.47 -31.88 40.55
C ALA A 337 -28.73 -33.40 40.64
N SER A 338 -27.99 -34.12 39.78
CA SER A 338 -27.19 -35.32 40.05
C SER A 338 -27.48 -36.14 41.33
N SER A 339 -27.96 -37.37 41.16
CA SER A 339 -27.37 -38.58 41.76
C SER A 339 -28.01 -39.84 41.16
N ALA A 340 -27.16 -40.74 40.67
CA ALA A 340 -27.49 -42.15 40.40
C ALA A 340 -27.03 -42.99 41.61
N PRO A 341 -27.27 -44.33 41.72
CA PRO A 341 -28.26 -45.22 41.08
C PRO A 341 -28.99 -46.14 42.10
N ALA A 342 -30.00 -46.91 41.64
CA ALA A 342 -30.18 -48.32 42.00
C ALA A 342 -30.98 -49.03 40.89
N ASP A 343 -30.35 -50.06 40.33
CA ASP A 343 -30.74 -50.93 39.23
C ASP A 343 -31.64 -52.07 39.73
N ASP A 344 -32.72 -52.40 39.01
CA ASP A 344 -33.05 -53.80 38.70
C ASP A 344 -34.01 -53.92 37.50
N SER A 345 -33.39 -54.24 36.36
CA SER A 345 -33.82 -55.07 35.23
C SER A 345 -35.32 -55.31 34.90
N SER A 346 -35.76 -54.82 33.73
CA SER A 346 -36.47 -55.64 32.74
C SER A 346 -36.48 -55.00 31.33
N CYS A 347 -36.00 -55.75 30.34
CA CYS A 347 -35.98 -55.50 28.88
C CYS A 347 -35.13 -54.28 28.43
N GLY A 348 -33.94 -54.39 27.83
CA GLY A 348 -33.42 -55.43 26.95
C GLY A 348 -33.56 -55.08 25.47
N CYS A 349 -33.09 -53.93 25.00
CA CYS A 349 -32.63 -53.76 23.60
C CYS A 349 -31.70 -52.55 23.40
N ARG A 350 -30.65 -52.80 22.62
CA ARG A 350 -29.46 -51.97 22.39
C ARG A 350 -29.75 -50.72 21.54
N VAL A 351 -29.05 -49.63 21.83
CA VAL A 351 -28.69 -48.61 20.83
C VAL A 351 -27.16 -48.62 20.71
N GLN A 352 -26.65 -49.05 19.56
CA GLN A 352 -25.31 -48.74 19.10
C GLN A 352 -25.39 -48.46 17.61
N GLY A 353 -24.95 -47.26 17.22
CA GLY A 353 -25.16 -46.73 15.89
C GLY A 353 -24.24 -47.32 14.83
N ARG A 354 -24.47 -46.88 13.60
CA ARG A 354 -23.41 -46.42 12.68
C ARG A 354 -24.05 -45.81 11.42
N THR A 355 -23.45 -44.69 11.04
CA THR A 355 -23.12 -44.21 9.70
C THR A 355 -23.49 -45.04 8.46
N SER A 356 -23.68 -44.24 7.38
CA SER A 356 -23.39 -44.48 5.95
C SER A 356 -24.46 -45.21 5.12
N ASN A 357 -24.97 -44.54 4.08
CA ASN A 357 -24.47 -44.71 2.71
C ASN A 357 -25.40 -44.02 1.69
N THR A 358 -24.80 -43.16 0.86
CA THR A 358 -25.27 -42.85 -0.50
C THR A 358 -24.80 -43.98 -1.42
N GLY A 359 -25.75 -44.65 -2.08
CA GLY A 359 -25.50 -45.78 -2.96
C GLY A 359 -25.05 -45.36 -4.37
N GLY A 360 -24.15 -46.16 -4.94
CA GLY A 360 -23.81 -46.18 -6.36
C GLY A 360 -23.87 -47.60 -6.92
N LEU A 361 -24.34 -47.71 -8.16
CA LEU A 361 -24.26 -48.82 -9.13
C LEU A 361 -24.69 -48.16 -10.46
N GLY A 362 -23.98 -48.12 -11.59
CA GLY A 362 -22.83 -48.88 -12.10
C GLY A 362 -23.26 -49.56 -13.41
N LEU A 363 -22.75 -49.13 -14.58
CA LEU A 363 -22.32 -50.01 -15.70
C LEU A 363 -21.75 -49.26 -16.93
N VAL A 364 -20.60 -49.82 -17.36
CA VAL A 364 -19.64 -49.64 -18.46
C VAL A 364 -20.21 -49.67 -19.89
N PHE A 365 -19.60 -48.95 -20.86
CA PHE A 365 -18.95 -49.48 -22.10
C PHE A 365 -18.33 -48.36 -22.97
N GLY A 366 -17.22 -48.68 -23.66
CA GLY A 366 -16.43 -47.74 -24.46
C GLY A 366 -16.30 -48.06 -25.96
N VAL A 367 -15.59 -47.14 -26.63
CA VAL A 367 -14.84 -47.20 -27.91
C VAL A 367 -15.59 -47.50 -29.21
N LEU A 368 -15.55 -46.53 -30.15
CA LEU A 368 -15.27 -46.75 -31.58
C LEU A 368 -14.99 -45.42 -32.32
N ALA A 369 -14.11 -45.49 -33.31
CA ALA A 369 -13.69 -44.39 -34.18
C ALA A 369 -13.91 -44.73 -35.68
N PHE A 370 -14.11 -43.66 -36.47
CA PHE A 370 -13.79 -43.44 -37.89
C PHE A 370 -14.59 -44.04 -39.09
N VAL A 371 -14.70 -43.16 -40.12
CA VAL A 371 -15.03 -43.29 -41.58
C VAL A 371 -16.51 -43.48 -41.96
N GLY A 372 -17.13 -42.78 -42.92
CA GLY A 372 -16.73 -41.73 -43.87
C GLY A 372 -17.81 -41.47 -44.95
N LEU A 373 -17.45 -40.59 -45.91
CA LEU A 373 -17.99 -40.41 -47.28
C LEU A 373 -19.07 -39.34 -47.59
N ALA A 374 -18.55 -38.13 -47.90
CA ALA A 374 -18.69 -37.32 -49.14
C ALA A 374 -19.97 -37.29 -50.00
N LEU A 375 -20.37 -36.06 -50.41
CA LEU A 375 -20.67 -35.57 -51.79
C LEU A 375 -20.82 -34.02 -51.72
N ARG A 376 -19.88 -33.17 -52.21
CA ARG A 376 -19.77 -32.55 -53.57
C ARG A 376 -21.09 -31.91 -54.07
N ARG A 377 -21.18 -30.70 -54.65
CA ARG A 377 -20.22 -29.81 -55.37
C ARG A 377 -20.93 -28.48 -55.79
N ARG A 378 -20.13 -27.43 -56.05
CA ARG A 378 -20.22 -26.40 -57.15
C ARG A 378 -21.02 -25.10 -56.86
N ARG A 379 -20.62 -23.88 -57.27
CA ARG A 379 -19.69 -23.29 -58.30
C ARG A 379 -19.33 -21.86 -57.82
N SER A 380 -18.07 -21.41 -57.81
CA SER A 380 -17.30 -20.69 -58.86
C SER A 380 -17.88 -19.38 -59.43
N GLY A 381 -17.12 -18.29 -59.30
CA GLY A 381 -17.09 -17.11 -60.17
C GLY A 381 -16.81 -15.82 -59.38
N ARG A 382 -16.10 -14.80 -59.85
CA ARG A 382 -15.17 -14.56 -60.96
C ARG A 382 -14.63 -13.13 -60.74
N SER A 383 -13.38 -12.88 -61.13
CA SER A 383 -12.69 -11.57 -61.07
C SER A 383 -13.35 -10.43 -61.87
N THR A 384 -13.16 -9.20 -61.39
CA THR A 384 -12.95 -7.91 -62.13
C THR A 384 -12.45 -6.90 -61.07
N GLY A 385 -11.41 -6.07 -61.17
CA GLY A 385 -10.69 -5.48 -62.30
C GLY A 385 -10.83 -3.95 -62.27
N GLY A 386 -9.72 -3.20 -62.09
CA GLY A 386 -9.61 -1.73 -62.23
C GLY A 386 -8.85 -1.10 -61.05
N LEU A 387 -7.57 -0.72 -61.09
CA LEU A 387 -6.74 0.01 -62.06
C LEU A 387 -7.06 1.51 -62.15
N TRP A 388 -6.39 2.32 -61.32
CA TRP A 388 -5.95 3.67 -61.67
C TRP A 388 -4.52 3.89 -61.18
N THR A 389 -3.77 4.57 -62.03
CA THR A 389 -2.32 4.55 -62.22
C THR A 389 -1.59 5.76 -61.62
N LYS A 390 -0.39 5.48 -61.10
CA LYS A 390 0.88 6.24 -61.19
C LYS A 390 0.96 7.63 -60.54
N LEU A 391 1.94 7.82 -59.66
CA LEU A 391 3.20 8.50 -60.01
C LEU A 391 4.28 8.36 -58.90
N LEU A 392 5.44 7.82 -59.29
CA LEU A 392 6.81 8.19 -58.91
C LEU A 392 7.14 8.66 -57.48
N ALA A 393 7.86 7.82 -56.72
CA ALA A 393 9.15 8.19 -56.12
C ALA A 393 9.93 6.92 -55.70
N LEU A 394 11.14 6.77 -56.26
CA LEU A 394 12.16 5.80 -55.87
C LEU A 394 12.74 6.15 -54.48
N PRO A 395 13.35 5.17 -53.78
CA PRO A 395 13.71 5.27 -52.37
C PRO A 395 15.07 5.96 -52.20
N PHE A 396 15.11 6.99 -51.37
CA PHE A 396 16.31 7.39 -50.63
C PHE A 396 15.92 7.49 -49.16
N GLY A 397 16.03 6.37 -48.48
CA GLY A 397 15.97 6.26 -47.03
C GLY A 397 17.13 5.38 -46.59
N LEU A 398 18.35 5.92 -46.67
CA LEU A 398 19.47 5.38 -45.92
C LEU A 398 19.05 5.26 -44.46
N GLY A 399 19.28 4.08 -43.89
CA GLY A 399 19.09 3.83 -42.48
C GLY A 399 19.78 4.88 -41.64
N ALA A 400 18.98 5.63 -40.88
CA ALA A 400 19.45 6.15 -39.60
C ALA A 400 19.59 4.92 -38.68
N LEU A 401 20.75 4.28 -38.75
CA LEU A 401 21.26 3.41 -37.72
C LEU A 401 21.11 4.16 -36.39
N PHE A 402 20.17 3.72 -35.57
CA PHE A 402 20.23 3.93 -34.13
C PHE A 402 21.45 3.12 -33.64
N ALA A 403 22.64 3.70 -33.77
CA ALA A 403 23.63 3.44 -32.75
C ALA A 403 23.06 4.12 -31.50
N ALA A 404 22.39 3.35 -30.64
CA ALA A 404 22.21 3.75 -29.26
C ALA A 404 23.61 4.14 -28.78
N ARG A 405 23.84 5.43 -28.56
CA ARG A 405 25.04 5.83 -27.83
C ARG A 405 24.90 5.17 -26.47
N SER A 406 25.90 4.38 -26.08
CA SER A 406 26.00 3.88 -24.71
C SER A 406 25.76 5.05 -23.77
N ALA A 407 24.84 4.88 -22.82
CA ALA A 407 24.71 5.82 -21.73
C ALA A 407 26.08 5.97 -21.06
N GLU A 408 26.49 7.21 -20.80
CA GLU A 408 27.70 7.48 -20.04
C GLU A 408 27.35 7.26 -18.56
N ALA A 409 27.79 6.13 -18.03
CA ALA A 409 27.72 5.75 -16.62
C ALA A 409 28.49 6.77 -15.75
N ALA A 410 27.84 7.32 -14.73
CA ALA A 410 28.48 8.23 -13.79
C ALA A 410 29.17 7.42 -12.67
N ILE A 411 30.27 6.76 -13.01
CA ILE A 411 31.00 5.81 -12.15
C ILE A 411 31.09 6.28 -10.68
N GLY A 412 30.42 5.59 -9.74
CA GLY A 412 30.46 5.88 -8.31
C GLY A 412 29.19 6.39 -7.66
N THR A 413 28.06 6.23 -8.33
CA THR A 413 26.72 6.50 -7.80
C THR A 413 25.89 5.24 -7.85
N LEU A 414 25.07 4.99 -6.82
CA LEU A 414 24.02 3.98 -6.91
C LEU A 414 22.91 4.54 -7.79
N ASP A 415 22.97 4.25 -9.08
CA ASP A 415 21.94 4.52 -10.06
C ASP A 415 21.46 3.20 -10.69
N ASN A 416 20.32 3.23 -11.38
CA ASN A 416 19.98 2.13 -12.26
C ASN A 416 20.28 2.60 -13.69
N VAL A 417 21.42 2.17 -14.21
CA VAL A 417 21.79 2.25 -15.62
C VAL A 417 22.39 0.90 -16.03
N PRO A 418 22.56 0.62 -17.34
CA PRO A 418 23.10 -0.65 -17.76
C PRO A 418 24.46 -0.93 -17.10
N ALA A 419 24.59 -2.10 -16.47
CA ALA A 419 25.75 -2.49 -15.68
C ALA A 419 26.53 -3.64 -16.33
N ALA A 420 27.79 -3.81 -15.90
CA ALA A 420 28.59 -4.99 -16.25
C ALA A 420 28.40 -6.13 -15.24
N THR A 421 27.95 -5.79 -14.03
CA THR A 421 27.62 -6.73 -12.96
C THR A 421 26.27 -6.34 -12.34
N LEU A 422 25.36 -7.29 -12.18
CA LEU A 422 24.16 -7.14 -11.35
C LEU A 422 24.37 -7.82 -10.01
N LEU A 423 23.97 -7.17 -8.92
CA LEU A 423 23.90 -7.76 -7.58
C LEU A 423 22.44 -7.85 -7.13
N TYR A 424 21.99 -9.06 -6.83
CA TYR A 424 20.74 -9.32 -6.12
C TYR A 424 21.10 -9.52 -4.65
N PRO A 425 20.90 -8.50 -3.79
CA PRO A 425 21.54 -8.40 -2.49
C PRO A 425 21.06 -9.47 -1.49
N THR A 426 19.91 -10.08 -1.76
CA THR A 426 19.34 -11.14 -0.94
C THR A 426 18.39 -12.03 -1.76
N PHE A 427 18.29 -13.29 -1.40
CA PHE A 427 17.20 -14.18 -1.80
C PHE A 427 16.79 -15.06 -0.62
N GLU A 428 15.52 -15.46 -0.62
CA GLU A 428 14.98 -16.47 0.30
C GLU A 428 14.16 -17.48 -0.50
N VAL A 429 14.48 -18.76 -0.31
CA VAL A 429 13.80 -19.87 -0.99
C VAL A 429 13.47 -20.95 0.02
N GLU A 430 12.21 -21.35 0.10
CA GLU A 430 11.79 -22.45 0.95
C GLU A 430 12.16 -23.79 0.30
N THR A 431 13.00 -24.60 0.93
CA THR A 431 13.48 -25.87 0.37
C THR A 431 12.58 -27.07 0.72
N GLY A 432 11.67 -26.89 1.68
CA GLY A 432 10.70 -27.87 2.15
C GLY A 432 9.31 -27.70 1.51
N ALA A 433 8.26 -27.88 2.31
CA ALA A 433 6.87 -27.93 1.84
C ALA A 433 6.20 -26.56 1.63
N GLY A 434 6.79 -25.47 2.10
CA GLY A 434 6.24 -24.12 1.86
C GLY A 434 6.57 -23.61 0.46
N THR A 435 6.22 -22.35 0.18
CA THR A 435 6.14 -21.80 -1.19
C THR A 435 7.01 -20.57 -1.43
N ASN A 436 7.86 -20.17 -0.48
CA ASN A 436 8.73 -19.01 -0.68
C ASN A 436 9.69 -19.26 -1.84
N ASP A 437 9.79 -18.26 -2.69
CA ASP A 437 10.63 -18.24 -3.87
C ASP A 437 11.18 -16.84 -4.08
N THR A 438 12.32 -16.76 -4.75
CA THR A 438 12.87 -15.52 -5.31
C THR A 438 13.02 -15.72 -6.81
N VAL A 439 12.31 -14.91 -7.59
CA VAL A 439 12.43 -14.87 -9.05
C VAL A 439 13.37 -13.72 -9.39
N ILE A 440 14.38 -13.98 -10.21
CA ILE A 440 15.33 -12.95 -10.67
C ILE A 440 15.26 -12.84 -12.19
N THR A 441 15.63 -11.66 -12.70
CA THR A 441 15.59 -11.38 -14.13
C THR A 441 16.86 -10.70 -14.59
N VAL A 442 17.40 -11.11 -15.73
CA VAL A 442 18.52 -10.47 -16.40
C VAL A 442 18.09 -10.06 -17.80
N GLN A 443 18.24 -8.78 -18.11
CA GLN A 443 17.89 -8.19 -19.38
C GLN A 443 19.15 -7.62 -20.04
N ASN A 444 19.28 -7.82 -21.34
CA ASN A 444 20.23 -7.14 -22.19
C ASN A 444 19.61 -5.84 -22.73
N SER A 445 20.18 -4.68 -22.41
CA SER A 445 19.67 -3.39 -22.89
C SER A 445 20.15 -3.01 -24.29
N ASN A 446 20.99 -3.83 -24.93
CA ASN A 446 21.64 -3.54 -26.20
C ASN A 446 21.23 -4.53 -27.30
N ALA A 447 21.31 -4.09 -28.56
CA ALA A 447 21.10 -4.93 -29.75
C ALA A 447 22.21 -6.00 -29.93
N VAL A 448 23.34 -5.85 -29.25
CA VAL A 448 24.47 -6.80 -29.29
C VAL A 448 24.22 -7.90 -28.27
N ALA A 449 24.37 -9.16 -28.67
CA ALA A 449 24.24 -10.31 -27.78
C ALA A 449 25.23 -10.26 -26.61
N MET A 450 24.79 -10.75 -25.45
CA MET A 450 25.58 -10.82 -24.22
C MET A 450 25.66 -12.24 -23.71
N LEU A 451 26.84 -12.66 -23.28
CA LEU A 451 27.02 -13.85 -22.47
C LEU A 451 27.22 -13.42 -21.02
N THR A 452 26.54 -14.07 -20.10
CA THR A 452 26.60 -13.75 -18.67
C THR A 452 26.96 -14.97 -17.84
N ASN A 453 27.55 -14.76 -16.67
CA ASN A 453 27.82 -15.79 -15.67
C ASN A 453 27.05 -15.44 -14.38
N VAL A 454 26.10 -16.31 -14.01
CA VAL A 454 25.31 -16.22 -12.79
C VAL A 454 26.05 -16.96 -11.68
N THR A 455 26.34 -16.30 -10.57
CA THR A 455 26.99 -16.89 -9.39
C THR A 455 26.06 -16.80 -8.18
N ILE A 456 25.76 -17.95 -7.57
CA ILE A 456 24.98 -18.06 -6.34
C ILE A 456 25.95 -18.09 -5.15
N TRP A 457 25.76 -17.14 -4.24
CA TRP A 457 26.56 -17.00 -3.03
C TRP A 457 25.72 -17.34 -1.81
N SER A 458 26.31 -18.06 -0.85
CA SER A 458 25.73 -18.23 0.48
C SER A 458 25.69 -16.91 1.27
N GLU A 459 24.94 -16.88 2.38
CA GLU A 459 24.84 -15.71 3.26
C GLU A 459 26.17 -15.23 3.88
N LEU A 460 27.24 -16.03 3.82
CA LEU A 460 28.60 -15.67 4.26
C LEU A 460 29.53 -15.32 3.10
N GLY A 461 29.05 -15.32 1.85
CA GLY A 461 29.86 -14.99 0.68
C GLY A 461 30.76 -16.10 0.15
N VAL A 462 30.43 -17.37 0.44
CA VAL A 462 31.02 -18.53 -0.24
C VAL A 462 30.23 -18.79 -1.54
N PRO A 463 30.88 -18.88 -2.72
CA PRO A 463 30.22 -19.27 -3.96
C PRO A 463 29.84 -20.75 -3.89
N VAL A 464 28.59 -21.10 -4.21
CA VAL A 464 28.07 -22.47 -4.08
C VAL A 464 27.66 -23.10 -5.39
N GLN A 465 27.32 -22.29 -6.41
CA GLN A 465 26.98 -22.73 -7.75
C GLN A 465 27.16 -21.55 -8.72
N HIS A 466 27.57 -21.83 -9.96
CA HIS A 466 27.51 -20.85 -11.05
C HIS A 466 27.13 -21.52 -12.38
N PHE A 467 26.65 -20.75 -13.35
CA PHE A 467 26.32 -21.21 -14.70
C PHE A 467 26.21 -20.01 -15.65
N GLN A 468 26.29 -20.27 -16.96
CA GLN A 468 26.17 -19.22 -17.97
C GLN A 468 24.75 -19.08 -18.50
N VAL A 469 24.36 -17.84 -18.78
CA VAL A 469 23.11 -17.48 -19.47
C VAL A 469 23.48 -16.65 -20.69
N TYR A 470 23.06 -17.12 -21.86
CA TYR A 470 23.19 -16.39 -23.12
C TYR A 470 21.94 -15.54 -23.35
N LEU A 471 22.18 -14.29 -23.76
CA LEU A 471 21.16 -13.29 -24.08
C LEU A 471 21.40 -12.83 -25.51
N THR A 472 20.42 -13.01 -26.38
CA THR A 472 20.36 -12.32 -27.66
C THR A 472 20.21 -10.79 -27.45
N GLY A 473 20.28 -10.01 -28.52
CA GLY A 473 20.13 -8.55 -28.44
C GLY A 473 18.73 -8.13 -27.99
N TYR A 474 18.65 -7.38 -26.89
CA TYR A 474 17.39 -7.01 -26.23
C TYR A 474 16.66 -8.16 -25.49
N ASP A 475 17.33 -9.29 -25.26
CA ASP A 475 16.75 -10.44 -24.57
C ASP A 475 16.46 -10.16 -23.09
N VAL A 476 15.51 -10.89 -22.54
CA VAL A 476 15.24 -10.95 -21.11
C VAL A 476 15.05 -12.39 -20.66
N GLN A 477 15.86 -12.81 -19.69
CA GLN A 477 15.75 -14.13 -19.08
C GLN A 477 15.27 -13.99 -17.64
N SER A 478 14.18 -14.69 -17.32
CA SER A 478 13.56 -14.69 -16.00
C SER A 478 13.52 -16.11 -15.46
N PHE A 479 13.96 -16.34 -14.22
CA PHE A 479 13.97 -17.68 -13.64
C PHE A 479 13.80 -17.71 -12.13
N SER A 480 13.20 -18.80 -11.66
CA SER A 480 12.94 -19.08 -10.24
C SER A 480 14.17 -19.68 -9.57
N LEU A 481 14.61 -19.08 -8.46
CA LEU A 481 15.67 -19.66 -7.63
C LEU A 481 15.19 -20.92 -6.91
N ARG A 482 13.89 -21.06 -6.64
CA ARG A 482 13.30 -22.31 -6.15
C ARG A 482 13.41 -23.43 -7.18
N ASP A 483 13.13 -23.18 -8.45
CA ASP A 483 13.27 -24.22 -9.47
C ASP A 483 14.72 -24.65 -9.65
N LEU A 484 15.67 -23.70 -9.55
CA LEU A 484 17.11 -24.01 -9.52
C LEU A 484 17.49 -24.86 -8.30
N ILE A 485 17.15 -24.39 -7.08
CA ILE A 485 17.63 -24.99 -5.83
C ILE A 485 16.88 -26.28 -5.48
N VAL A 486 15.58 -26.35 -5.79
CA VAL A 486 14.71 -27.46 -5.41
C VAL A 486 14.61 -28.52 -6.50
N ASN A 487 14.45 -28.08 -7.75
CA ASN A 487 14.18 -28.93 -8.90
C ASN A 487 15.38 -29.09 -9.85
N GLY A 488 16.48 -28.39 -9.60
CA GLY A 488 17.70 -28.45 -10.41
C GLY A 488 17.55 -27.83 -11.81
N LYS A 489 16.55 -26.99 -12.03
CA LYS A 489 16.30 -26.39 -13.34
C LYS A 489 17.19 -25.17 -13.56
N ILE A 490 18.05 -25.25 -14.56
CA ILE A 490 18.87 -24.12 -15.02
C ILE A 490 18.17 -23.45 -16.21
N PRO A 491 18.21 -22.12 -16.36
CA PRO A 491 17.76 -21.43 -17.57
C PRO A 491 18.38 -22.04 -18.82
N ARG A 492 17.54 -22.37 -19.80
CA ARG A 492 17.99 -22.99 -21.05
C ARG A 492 18.17 -21.92 -22.12
N THR A 493 19.41 -21.55 -22.36
CA THR A 493 19.80 -20.60 -23.40
C THR A 493 20.94 -21.19 -24.23
N ALA A 494 21.08 -20.79 -25.48
CA ALA A 494 22.12 -21.29 -26.37
C ALA A 494 22.55 -20.25 -27.39
N THR A 495 23.84 -20.22 -27.70
CA THR A 495 24.40 -19.27 -28.68
C THR A 495 24.12 -19.75 -30.11
N ALA A 496 24.17 -18.87 -31.11
CA ALA A 496 23.89 -19.19 -32.52
C ALA A 496 24.49 -20.52 -33.03
N GLY A 497 25.69 -20.89 -32.56
CA GLY A 497 26.36 -22.12 -32.99
C GLY A 497 25.75 -23.41 -32.44
N GLN A 498 25.04 -23.34 -31.31
CA GLN A 498 24.37 -24.46 -30.65
C GLN A 498 22.84 -24.42 -30.80
N ASP A 499 22.29 -23.33 -31.35
CA ASP A 499 20.88 -23.17 -31.69
C ASP A 499 20.68 -22.68 -33.14
N PRO A 500 21.10 -23.45 -34.16
CA PRO A 500 21.04 -23.02 -35.56
C PRO A 500 19.61 -22.86 -36.10
N THR A 501 18.59 -23.29 -35.33
CA THR A 501 17.18 -23.19 -35.69
C THR A 501 16.43 -22.10 -34.93
N ASP A 502 17.11 -21.36 -34.05
CA ASP A 502 16.53 -20.25 -33.28
C ASP A 502 15.32 -20.70 -32.43
N THR A 503 15.50 -21.80 -31.72
CA THR A 503 14.42 -22.49 -30.97
C THR A 503 14.61 -22.49 -29.46
N VAL A 504 15.82 -22.27 -29.00
CA VAL A 504 16.21 -22.25 -27.58
C VAL A 504 16.39 -20.81 -27.10
N SER A 505 17.08 -19.99 -27.88
CA SER A 505 17.26 -18.56 -27.64
C SER A 505 16.82 -17.77 -28.88
N PRO A 506 15.50 -17.56 -29.06
CA PRO A 506 14.95 -16.86 -30.21
C PRO A 506 15.50 -15.45 -30.35
N HIS A 507 15.64 -14.94 -31.59
CA HIS A 507 16.08 -13.57 -31.82
C HIS A 507 15.07 -12.71 -32.60
N GLY A 508 14.95 -11.45 -32.19
CA GLY A 508 14.18 -10.45 -32.92
C GLY A 508 14.88 -9.94 -34.21
N PRO A 509 14.19 -9.28 -35.14
CA PRO A 509 14.80 -8.69 -36.35
C PRO A 509 15.83 -7.58 -36.08
N ARG A 510 15.82 -7.00 -34.87
CA ARG A 510 16.74 -5.95 -34.41
C ARG A 510 17.80 -6.48 -33.43
N SER A 511 17.74 -7.77 -33.14
CA SER A 511 18.59 -8.47 -32.20
C SER A 511 19.77 -9.10 -32.92
N GLN A 512 20.95 -9.00 -32.34
CA GLN A 512 22.10 -9.78 -32.76
C GLN A 512 22.04 -11.14 -32.08
N ASP A 513 22.30 -12.20 -32.85
CA ASP A 513 22.61 -13.54 -32.36
C ASP A 513 24.04 -13.91 -32.82
N ILE A 514 24.87 -14.41 -31.91
CA ILE A 514 26.28 -14.71 -32.15
C ILE A 514 26.69 -16.04 -31.52
N ASN A 515 27.66 -16.70 -32.14
CA ASN A 515 28.23 -17.93 -31.60
C ASN A 515 29.43 -17.64 -30.68
N TYR A 516 29.36 -18.08 -29.43
CA TYR A 516 30.52 -18.13 -28.54
C TYR A 516 31.12 -19.54 -28.59
N ALA A 517 32.26 -19.69 -29.29
CA ALA A 517 32.87 -20.99 -29.53
C ALA A 517 33.18 -21.78 -28.23
N SER A 518 33.55 -21.09 -27.16
CA SER A 518 33.83 -21.67 -25.83
C SER A 518 32.62 -22.31 -25.17
N CYS A 519 31.40 -22.01 -25.61
CA CYS A 519 30.15 -22.55 -25.07
C CYS A 519 29.72 -23.87 -25.70
N THR A 520 30.46 -24.38 -26.68
CA THR A 520 30.17 -25.68 -27.31
C THR A 520 30.23 -26.81 -26.27
N GLY A 521 29.11 -27.51 -26.07
CA GLY A 521 28.99 -28.59 -25.08
C GLY A 521 28.77 -28.10 -23.64
N VAL A 522 28.67 -26.78 -23.43
CA VAL A 522 28.27 -26.16 -22.17
C VAL A 522 26.82 -25.66 -22.26
N LEU A 523 26.47 -24.98 -23.36
CA LEU A 523 25.12 -24.52 -23.65
C LEU A 523 24.44 -25.36 -24.76
N PRO A 524 23.12 -25.59 -24.69
CA PRO A 524 22.24 -25.28 -23.54
C PRO A 524 22.57 -26.13 -22.31
N ALA A 525 22.56 -25.50 -21.13
CA ALA A 525 22.93 -26.15 -19.88
C ALA A 525 21.97 -27.30 -19.53
N ALA A 526 22.52 -28.40 -19.02
CA ALA A 526 21.74 -29.51 -18.49
C ALA A 526 21.23 -29.20 -17.07
N ASP A 527 20.09 -29.79 -16.71
CA ASP A 527 19.55 -29.72 -15.36
C ASP A 527 20.54 -30.34 -14.34
N LEU A 528 20.54 -29.82 -13.12
CA LEU A 528 21.40 -30.29 -12.04
C LEU A 528 21.03 -31.72 -11.60
N GLY A 529 22.05 -32.54 -11.35
CA GLY A 529 21.88 -33.88 -10.79
C GLY A 529 21.42 -33.86 -9.32
N ALA A 530 20.78 -34.93 -8.86
CA ALA A 530 20.23 -35.03 -7.51
C ALA A 530 21.25 -34.76 -6.39
N ASP A 531 22.50 -35.20 -6.55
CA ASP A 531 23.57 -34.97 -5.58
C ASP A 531 23.99 -33.49 -5.49
N VAL A 532 23.94 -32.78 -6.63
CA VAL A 532 24.21 -31.34 -6.70
C VAL A 532 23.08 -30.57 -6.03
N ILE A 533 21.83 -30.92 -6.33
CA ILE A 533 20.64 -30.34 -5.69
C ILE A 533 20.70 -30.50 -4.17
N ALA A 534 21.00 -31.71 -3.68
CA ALA A 534 21.12 -31.98 -2.25
C ALA A 534 22.24 -31.15 -1.59
N SER A 535 23.39 -31.03 -2.26
CA SER A 535 24.51 -30.21 -1.77
C SER A 535 24.19 -28.73 -1.78
N LEU A 536 23.51 -28.22 -2.81
CA LEU A 536 23.11 -26.82 -2.93
C LEU A 536 22.12 -26.43 -1.84
N LYS A 537 21.09 -27.25 -1.60
CA LYS A 537 20.16 -27.07 -0.46
C LYS A 537 20.91 -27.02 0.86
N ALA A 538 21.78 -28.00 1.11
CA ALA A 538 22.53 -28.07 2.35
C ALA A 538 23.41 -26.82 2.54
N ALA A 539 24.17 -26.42 1.52
CA ALA A 539 25.08 -25.28 1.58
C ALA A 539 24.33 -23.97 1.89
N LEU A 540 23.18 -23.75 1.25
CA LEU A 540 22.37 -22.53 1.40
C LEU A 540 21.49 -22.50 2.65
N THR A 541 21.27 -23.64 3.32
CA THR A 541 20.65 -23.70 4.66
C THR A 541 21.70 -23.82 5.78
N GLY A 542 22.98 -23.56 5.48
CA GLY A 542 24.07 -23.61 6.46
C GLY A 542 24.48 -25.01 6.95
N LYS A 543 24.03 -26.06 6.28
CA LYS A 543 24.36 -27.47 6.57
C LYS A 543 25.58 -27.93 5.78
N SER A 544 26.15 -29.07 6.20
CA SER A 544 27.30 -29.68 5.52
C SER A 544 26.93 -30.13 4.10
N ALA A 545 27.71 -29.71 3.11
CA ALA A 545 27.47 -30.01 1.70
C ALA A 545 28.60 -30.86 1.10
N ALA A 546 28.24 -31.93 0.39
CA ALA A 546 29.20 -32.88 -0.17
C ALA A 546 30.09 -32.25 -1.25
N LEU A 547 29.51 -31.41 -2.12
CA LEU A 547 30.27 -30.67 -3.15
C LEU A 547 31.29 -29.67 -2.57
N LEU A 548 31.15 -29.29 -1.31
CA LEU A 548 32.11 -28.44 -0.60
C LEU A 548 33.08 -29.27 0.25
N GLY A 549 33.19 -30.57 0.00
CA GLY A 549 34.03 -31.48 0.78
C GLY A 549 33.49 -31.74 2.19
N ASN A 550 32.16 -31.83 2.34
CA ASN A 550 31.44 -31.94 3.61
C ASN A 550 31.67 -30.76 4.55
N ARG A 551 31.86 -29.57 3.98
CA ARG A 551 32.03 -28.29 4.70
C ARG A 551 30.76 -27.45 4.57
N CYS A 552 30.66 -26.41 5.40
CA CYS A 552 29.55 -25.48 5.42
C CYS A 552 29.90 -24.20 4.64
N ALA A 553 28.86 -23.57 4.11
CA ALA A 553 28.93 -22.28 3.41
C ALA A 553 28.19 -21.15 4.14
N GLY A 554 27.20 -21.48 4.99
CA GLY A 554 26.35 -20.52 5.69
C GLY A 554 26.12 -20.88 7.17
N VAL A 555 25.19 -20.17 7.81
CA VAL A 555 24.76 -20.39 9.19
C VAL A 555 23.54 -21.30 9.19
N ASP A 556 23.53 -22.32 10.06
CA ASP A 556 22.33 -23.16 10.24
C ASP A 556 21.35 -22.45 11.18
N HIS A 557 20.31 -21.86 10.59
CA HIS A 557 19.24 -21.16 11.32
C HIS A 557 18.17 -22.12 11.89
N GLY A 558 18.30 -23.43 11.65
CA GLY A 558 17.34 -24.43 12.13
C GLY A 558 16.04 -24.52 11.33
N ASP A 559 15.96 -23.84 10.18
CA ASP A 559 14.81 -23.85 9.28
C ASP A 559 15.16 -24.47 7.91
N THR A 560 14.21 -24.38 6.99
CA THR A 560 14.29 -24.91 5.63
C THR A 560 14.47 -23.81 4.58
N ILE A 561 14.81 -22.59 5.00
CA ILE A 561 14.99 -21.45 4.08
C ILE A 561 16.44 -21.41 3.60
N ALA A 562 16.64 -21.62 2.30
CA ALA A 562 17.89 -21.33 1.62
C ALA A 562 18.04 -19.82 1.43
N ARG A 563 19.20 -19.28 1.82
CA ARG A 563 19.48 -17.83 1.83
C ARG A 563 20.84 -17.49 1.24
N GLY A 564 20.93 -16.33 0.63
CA GLY A 564 22.18 -15.86 0.05
C GLY A 564 22.00 -14.62 -0.80
N TYR A 565 22.93 -14.38 -1.72
CA TYR A 565 22.85 -13.33 -2.73
C TYR A 565 23.30 -13.87 -4.09
N VAL A 566 22.99 -13.15 -5.17
CA VAL A 566 23.37 -13.55 -6.54
C VAL A 566 24.15 -12.42 -7.18
N THR A 567 25.21 -12.75 -7.93
CA THR A 567 25.82 -11.81 -8.87
C THR A 567 25.72 -12.34 -10.29
N ILE A 568 25.53 -11.44 -11.26
CA ILE A 568 25.52 -11.78 -12.69
C ILE A 568 26.50 -10.87 -13.40
N ASP A 569 27.56 -11.42 -13.98
CA ASP A 569 28.59 -10.64 -14.69
C ASP A 569 28.51 -10.86 -16.20
N THR A 570 28.81 -9.84 -17.00
CA THR A 570 29.08 -10.02 -18.44
C THR A 570 30.41 -10.75 -18.63
N VAL A 571 30.43 -11.78 -19.48
CA VAL A 571 31.61 -12.63 -19.75
C VAL A 571 31.78 -12.89 -21.25
N ASN A 572 33.00 -13.22 -21.68
CA ASN A 572 33.31 -13.61 -23.06
C ASN A 572 33.42 -15.12 -23.26
N ASN A 573 33.49 -15.91 -22.19
CA ASN A 573 33.77 -17.33 -22.27
C ASN A 573 32.87 -18.15 -21.34
N CYS A 574 32.38 -19.28 -21.84
CA CYS A 574 31.83 -20.33 -20.99
C CYS A 574 32.99 -21.10 -20.33
N THR A 575 33.24 -20.84 -19.05
CA THR A 575 34.27 -21.53 -18.25
C THR A 575 33.68 -22.01 -16.93
N SER A 576 34.44 -22.85 -16.22
CA SER A 576 34.12 -23.29 -14.86
C SER A 576 34.67 -22.33 -13.78
N ARG A 577 35.03 -21.09 -14.15
CA ARG A 577 35.56 -20.10 -13.19
C ARG A 577 34.43 -19.18 -12.75
N ASP A 578 34.30 -19.01 -11.44
CA ASP A 578 33.49 -17.97 -10.81
C ASP A 578 34.36 -16.78 -10.38
N PRO A 579 33.78 -15.66 -9.89
CA PRO A 579 34.53 -14.47 -9.48
C PRO A 579 35.62 -14.69 -8.43
N SER A 580 35.56 -15.78 -7.65
CA SER A 580 36.58 -16.11 -6.64
C SER A 580 37.81 -16.81 -7.21
N VAL A 581 37.75 -17.28 -8.47
CA VAL A 581 38.81 -18.08 -9.10
C VAL A 581 39.78 -17.18 -9.88
N PRO A 582 41.11 -17.30 -9.64
CA PRO A 582 42.11 -16.55 -10.40
C PRO A 582 41.96 -16.74 -11.92
N GLY A 583 42.05 -15.64 -12.66
CA GLY A 583 41.85 -15.61 -14.11
C GLY A 583 40.41 -15.35 -14.56
N TYR A 584 39.45 -15.18 -13.64
CA TYR A 584 38.12 -14.68 -13.99
C TYR A 584 38.16 -13.20 -14.40
N PHE A 585 38.89 -12.35 -13.65
CA PHE A 585 39.09 -10.93 -13.97
C PHE A 585 40.44 -10.66 -14.64
N GLY A 586 40.54 -9.51 -15.31
CA GLY A 586 41.76 -8.98 -15.92
C GLY A 586 41.70 -8.89 -17.46
N PRO A 587 42.77 -8.41 -18.13
CA PRO A 587 42.77 -8.13 -19.58
C PRO A 587 42.54 -9.35 -20.49
N SER A 588 42.70 -10.55 -19.94
CA SER A 588 42.43 -11.83 -20.62
C SER A 588 41.58 -12.74 -19.76
N GLY A 589 40.84 -12.15 -18.81
CA GLY A 589 39.88 -12.83 -17.96
C GLY A 589 38.61 -13.20 -18.71
N ASP A 590 37.74 -13.94 -18.03
CA ASP A 590 36.42 -14.29 -18.55
C ASP A 590 35.46 -13.10 -18.49
N ALA A 591 35.49 -12.32 -17.40
CA ALA A 591 34.64 -11.15 -17.19
C ALA A 591 35.01 -9.99 -18.13
N THR A 592 33.99 -9.33 -18.67
CA THR A 592 34.14 -8.16 -19.56
C THR A 592 33.81 -6.86 -18.81
N ASN A 593 34.01 -5.71 -19.47
CA ASN A 593 33.54 -4.41 -18.95
C ASN A 593 32.32 -3.89 -19.74
N GLN A 594 31.53 -4.78 -20.34
CA GLN A 594 30.34 -4.39 -21.11
C GLN A 594 29.20 -4.01 -20.17
N ASN A 595 28.90 -2.73 -20.08
CA ASN A 595 27.77 -2.16 -19.33
C ASN A 595 26.49 -2.29 -20.17
N ALA A 596 25.77 -3.40 -20.02
CA ALA A 596 24.60 -3.74 -20.85
C ALA A 596 23.49 -4.46 -20.06
N LEU A 597 23.73 -4.84 -18.81
CA LEU A 597 22.79 -5.65 -18.04
C LEU A 597 21.84 -4.77 -17.23
N LEU A 598 20.60 -5.22 -17.19
CA LEU A 598 19.56 -4.72 -16.31
C LEU A 598 18.91 -5.87 -15.57
N GLY A 599 18.36 -5.61 -14.39
CA GLY A 599 17.67 -6.67 -13.66
C GLY A 599 16.70 -6.18 -12.60
N ASP A 600 15.73 -7.04 -12.31
CA ASP A 600 14.79 -6.91 -11.21
C ASP A 600 14.61 -8.27 -10.52
N PHE A 601 14.10 -8.26 -9.30
CA PHE A 601 13.76 -9.48 -8.58
C PHE A 601 12.48 -9.35 -7.76
N PHE A 602 11.87 -10.51 -7.56
CA PHE A 602 10.61 -10.68 -6.86
C PHE A 602 10.79 -11.71 -5.75
N MET A 603 10.45 -11.36 -4.52
CA MET A 603 10.30 -12.34 -3.45
C MET A 603 8.82 -12.68 -3.34
N VAL A 604 8.49 -13.95 -3.56
CA VAL A 604 7.11 -14.43 -3.69
C VAL A 604 6.87 -15.52 -2.66
N ASP A 605 5.74 -15.43 -1.95
CA ASP A 605 5.20 -16.53 -1.16
C ASP A 605 3.77 -16.81 -1.63
N ALA A 606 3.63 -17.87 -2.43
CA ALA A 606 2.37 -18.26 -3.04
C ALA A 606 1.33 -18.82 -2.05
N ALA A 607 1.72 -19.27 -0.85
CA ALA A 607 0.79 -19.81 0.16
C ALA A 607 0.13 -18.70 0.96
N THR A 608 0.85 -17.59 1.21
CA THR A 608 0.32 -16.41 1.89
C THR A 608 -0.06 -15.28 0.95
N ASN A 609 0.12 -15.51 -0.35
CA ASN A 609 -0.12 -14.56 -1.43
C ASN A 609 0.75 -13.29 -1.35
N HIS A 610 1.89 -13.36 -0.66
CA HIS A 610 2.81 -12.24 -0.44
C HIS A 610 3.77 -12.08 -1.62
N MET A 611 4.04 -10.82 -1.98
CA MET A 611 5.01 -10.46 -2.99
C MET A 611 5.74 -9.18 -2.62
N GLN A 612 7.02 -9.14 -2.93
CA GLN A 612 7.89 -7.97 -2.84
C GLN A 612 8.70 -7.88 -4.12
N ALA A 613 9.11 -6.68 -4.50
CA ALA A 613 9.79 -6.46 -5.76
C ALA A 613 10.85 -5.34 -5.61
N GLN A 614 11.99 -5.46 -6.30
CA GLN A 614 13.07 -4.46 -6.34
C GLN A 614 13.85 -4.56 -7.66
N THR A 615 14.54 -3.48 -8.02
CA THR A 615 15.61 -3.54 -9.02
C THR A 615 16.82 -4.28 -8.45
N ALA A 616 17.61 -4.93 -9.31
CA ALA A 616 18.94 -5.36 -8.95
C ALA A 616 19.84 -4.14 -8.70
N VAL A 617 20.90 -4.31 -7.92
CA VAL A 617 21.96 -3.31 -7.79
C VAL A 617 22.84 -3.38 -9.03
N HIS A 618 22.87 -2.29 -9.80
CA HIS A 618 23.63 -2.17 -11.03
C HIS A 618 25.06 -1.73 -10.69
N ILE A 619 26.06 -2.47 -11.15
CA ILE A 619 27.48 -2.21 -10.88
C ILE A 619 28.21 -2.08 -12.21
N GLU A 620 28.66 -0.88 -12.48
CA GLU A 620 29.30 -0.49 -13.72
C GLU A 620 30.78 -0.89 -13.74
N ALA A 621 31.32 -1.09 -14.94
CA ALA A 621 32.73 -1.34 -15.12
C ALA A 621 33.40 -0.34 -16.07
N SER A 622 34.60 0.12 -15.72
CA SER A 622 35.42 0.97 -16.58
C SER A 622 36.91 0.71 -16.37
N SER A 623 37.62 0.36 -17.44
CA SER A 623 39.08 0.18 -17.40
C SER A 623 39.87 1.48 -17.57
N SER A 624 39.20 2.58 -17.90
CA SER A 624 39.83 3.88 -18.11
C SER A 624 39.53 4.89 -17.01
N ASP A 625 38.49 4.65 -16.21
CA ASP A 625 38.17 5.52 -15.08
C ASP A 625 39.09 5.24 -13.91
N VAL A 626 39.80 6.27 -13.46
CA VAL A 626 40.74 6.18 -12.33
C VAL A 626 40.08 5.70 -11.04
N ARG A 627 38.75 5.84 -10.90
CA ARG A 627 37.98 5.37 -9.75
C ARG A 627 37.92 3.84 -9.68
N THR A 628 37.88 3.18 -10.83
CA THR A 628 37.76 1.72 -10.97
C THR A 628 39.02 1.03 -11.48
N SER A 629 40.00 1.79 -11.99
CA SER A 629 41.21 1.24 -12.61
C SER A 629 42.49 1.47 -11.80
N THR A 630 42.43 2.21 -10.68
CA THR A 630 43.62 2.52 -9.86
C THR A 630 43.90 1.41 -8.87
N THR A 631 45.05 0.75 -9.00
CA THR A 631 45.55 -0.23 -8.04
C THR A 631 45.57 0.32 -6.61
N GLY A 632 45.12 -0.51 -5.68
CA GLY A 632 45.03 -0.18 -4.26
C GLY A 632 43.75 0.54 -3.87
N ARG A 633 42.88 0.94 -4.81
CA ARG A 633 41.52 1.44 -4.49
C ARG A 633 40.55 0.28 -4.23
N TYR A 634 39.43 0.63 -3.58
CA TYR A 634 38.33 -0.29 -3.38
C TYR A 634 37.52 -0.43 -4.69
N THR A 635 37.29 -1.67 -5.11
CA THR A 635 36.45 -2.06 -6.24
C THR A 635 35.54 -3.21 -5.81
N PHE A 636 34.41 -3.42 -6.51
CA PHE A 636 33.40 -4.39 -6.07
C PHE A 636 33.96 -5.80 -5.81
N TYR A 637 34.83 -6.29 -6.69
CA TYR A 637 35.49 -7.59 -6.56
C TYR A 637 36.96 -7.47 -6.11
N GLY A 638 37.36 -6.32 -5.56
CA GLY A 638 38.75 -6.02 -5.20
C GLY A 638 39.41 -7.12 -4.36
N ARG A 639 38.67 -7.75 -3.44
CA ARG A 639 39.16 -8.86 -2.60
C ARG A 639 39.64 -10.09 -3.39
N TYR A 640 39.11 -10.34 -4.58
CA TYR A 640 39.46 -11.49 -5.42
C TYR A 640 40.62 -11.21 -6.37
N VAL A 641 40.90 -9.93 -6.65
CA VAL A 641 42.02 -9.49 -7.50
C VAL A 641 43.19 -8.92 -6.69
N GLY A 642 43.21 -9.13 -5.37
CA GLY A 642 44.27 -8.61 -4.49
C GLY A 642 44.33 -7.08 -4.49
N TRP A 643 43.18 -6.42 -4.61
CA TRP A 643 43.02 -4.96 -4.66
C TRP A 643 43.78 -4.29 -5.81
N SER A 644 44.07 -5.03 -6.89
CA SER A 644 44.74 -4.47 -8.06
C SER A 644 43.84 -3.57 -8.92
N ALA A 645 42.54 -3.56 -8.64
CA ALA A 645 41.47 -2.96 -9.46
C ALA A 645 41.31 -3.61 -10.84
N ALA A 646 41.82 -4.85 -11.03
CA ALA A 646 41.74 -5.55 -12.33
C ALA A 646 40.31 -6.00 -12.69
N ASP A 647 39.40 -6.01 -11.73
CA ASP A 647 37.98 -6.23 -11.97
C ASP A 647 37.30 -5.04 -12.64
N ASN A 648 37.83 -3.82 -12.46
CA ASN A 648 37.30 -2.57 -13.03
C ASN A 648 35.87 -2.21 -12.58
N ARG A 649 35.30 -2.84 -11.54
CA ARG A 649 33.94 -2.55 -11.08
C ARG A 649 33.96 -1.44 -10.05
N GLU A 650 32.96 -0.57 -10.13
CA GLU A 650 32.77 0.45 -9.10
C GLU A 650 32.43 -0.16 -7.73
N PRO A 651 32.89 0.45 -6.63
CA PRO A 651 32.49 0.05 -5.27
C PRO A 651 31.07 0.54 -4.93
N LEU A 652 30.43 -0.09 -3.95
CA LEU A 652 29.17 0.38 -3.35
C LEU A 652 29.37 1.19 -2.07
N ALA A 653 28.33 1.94 -1.68
CA ALA A 653 28.34 2.79 -0.49
C ALA A 653 28.59 2.01 0.82
N ALA A 654 29.24 2.66 1.78
CA ALA A 654 29.50 2.07 3.09
C ALA A 654 28.52 2.59 4.15
N THR A 655 27.90 3.75 3.92
CA THR A 655 27.06 4.43 4.90
C THR A 655 25.65 4.64 4.38
N TRP A 656 24.68 4.22 5.18
CA TRP A 656 23.28 4.13 4.80
C TRP A 656 22.38 4.77 5.83
N GLU A 657 21.35 5.43 5.33
CA GLU A 657 20.22 5.89 6.09
C GLU A 657 18.99 5.05 5.76
N VAL A 658 18.34 4.50 6.79
CA VAL A 658 17.23 3.57 6.66
C VAL A 658 16.04 4.05 7.50
N PRO A 659 14.95 4.52 6.88
CA PRO A 659 13.74 4.88 7.61
C PRO A 659 13.09 3.64 8.21
N PHE A 660 12.52 3.77 9.41
CA PHE A 660 11.85 2.65 10.07
C PHE A 660 10.57 3.02 10.80
N THR A 661 9.69 2.02 10.90
CA THR A 661 8.63 1.94 11.91
C THR A 661 8.86 0.69 12.74
N THR A 662 8.90 0.86 14.06
CA THR A 662 9.25 -0.21 14.99
C THR A 662 8.24 -1.33 14.96
N ASN A 663 8.72 -2.58 14.94
CA ASN A 663 7.98 -3.82 14.70
C ASN A 663 7.38 -3.97 13.31
N GLU A 664 7.37 -2.93 12.50
CA GLU A 664 6.81 -2.90 11.14
C GLU A 664 7.89 -2.85 10.05
N THR A 665 9.18 -2.74 10.38
CA THR A 665 10.26 -2.67 9.39
C THR A 665 11.28 -3.79 9.58
N ASP A 666 11.63 -4.50 8.50
CA ASP A 666 12.89 -5.27 8.44
C ASP A 666 13.96 -4.42 7.76
N VAL A 667 15.20 -4.47 8.26
CA VAL A 667 16.38 -3.94 7.57
C VAL A 667 17.14 -5.11 6.97
N VAL A 668 17.36 -5.06 5.66
CA VAL A 668 18.17 -6.03 4.91
C VAL A 668 19.48 -5.36 4.52
N VAL A 669 20.61 -6.00 4.83
CA VAL A 669 21.94 -5.48 4.53
C VAL A 669 22.77 -6.57 3.84
N TRP A 670 23.28 -6.24 2.65
CA TRP A 670 24.39 -6.95 2.03
C TRP A 670 25.71 -6.26 2.38
N ARG A 671 26.76 -7.04 2.66
CA ARG A 671 28.08 -6.54 3.09
C ARG A 671 29.21 -7.33 2.46
N ASP A 672 30.24 -6.62 2.02
CA ASP A 672 31.51 -7.22 1.64
C ASP A 672 32.27 -7.71 2.88
N SER A 673 32.66 -8.97 2.87
CA SER A 673 33.44 -9.60 3.93
C SER A 673 34.92 -9.17 3.95
N LYS A 674 35.40 -8.53 2.88
CA LYS A 674 36.80 -8.14 2.61
C LYS A 674 37.78 -9.31 2.52
N VAL A 675 37.30 -10.54 2.68
CA VAL A 675 38.10 -11.76 2.64
C VAL A 675 37.55 -12.71 1.59
N ASN A 676 38.43 -13.45 0.92
CA ASN A 676 38.00 -14.53 0.06
C ASN A 676 37.46 -15.68 0.93
N GLN A 677 36.15 -15.66 1.18
CA GLN A 677 35.48 -16.61 2.06
C GLN A 677 35.31 -17.95 1.34
N GLY A 678 36.04 -18.96 1.81
CA GLY A 678 35.85 -20.35 1.40
C GLY A 678 34.93 -21.13 2.32
N ALA A 679 34.54 -22.33 1.88
CA ALA A 679 33.80 -23.27 2.72
C ALA A 679 34.60 -23.62 4.00
N PHE A 680 33.91 -23.76 5.14
CA PHE A 680 34.52 -23.88 6.46
C PHE A 680 33.99 -25.09 7.23
N THR A 681 34.67 -25.48 8.31
CA THR A 681 34.22 -26.57 9.16
C THR A 681 32.90 -26.20 9.84
N CYS A 682 31.85 -27.00 9.62
CA CYS A 682 30.54 -26.77 10.21
C CYS A 682 30.61 -26.61 11.74
N GLY A 683 29.84 -25.67 12.29
CA GLY A 683 29.87 -25.32 13.71
C GLY A 683 31.03 -24.41 14.14
N SER A 684 32.00 -24.12 13.26
CA SER A 684 33.08 -23.14 13.49
C SER A 684 32.92 -21.96 12.54
N LEU A 685 31.99 -21.05 12.87
CA LEU A 685 31.69 -19.90 12.01
C LEU A 685 32.94 -19.04 11.77
N PRO A 686 33.11 -18.49 10.55
CA PRO A 686 34.07 -17.42 10.30
C PRO A 686 33.84 -16.23 11.25
N SER A 687 34.88 -15.40 11.43
CA SER A 687 34.76 -14.19 12.25
C SER A 687 33.59 -13.33 11.76
N PRO A 688 32.70 -12.87 12.67
CA PRO A 688 31.56 -12.07 12.27
C PRO A 688 32.02 -10.73 11.69
N LEU A 689 31.27 -10.23 10.72
CA LEU A 689 31.50 -8.88 10.20
C LEU A 689 31.11 -7.87 11.28
N THR A 690 31.99 -6.89 11.51
CA THR A 690 31.74 -5.81 12.47
C THR A 690 31.43 -4.50 11.75
N ASN A 691 30.66 -3.61 12.36
CA ASN A 691 30.34 -2.29 11.84
C ASN A 691 30.94 -1.19 12.73
N LYS A 692 31.36 -0.08 12.12
CA LYS A 692 31.96 1.09 12.81
C LYS A 692 30.93 1.87 13.62
N GLY A 693 29.67 1.90 13.18
CA GLY A 693 28.60 2.63 13.86
C GLY A 693 27.21 2.17 13.43
N LEU A 694 26.25 2.28 14.35
CA LEU A 694 24.81 2.10 14.10
C LEU A 694 24.06 2.99 15.09
N LEU A 695 23.42 4.03 14.59
CA LEU A 695 22.62 4.96 15.38
C LEU A 695 21.16 4.84 14.99
N ALA A 696 20.27 4.92 15.97
CA ALA A 696 18.84 5.13 15.75
C ALA A 696 18.45 6.51 16.24
N PHE A 697 17.91 7.35 15.35
CA PHE A 697 17.32 8.64 15.69
C PHE A 697 15.80 8.46 15.73
N ASP A 698 15.15 8.93 16.79
CA ASP A 698 13.71 9.06 16.82
C ASP A 698 13.23 10.37 16.17
N MET A 699 11.92 10.57 16.09
CA MET A 699 11.31 11.79 15.53
C MET A 699 11.53 13.04 16.41
N GLN A 700 12.26 12.93 17.53
CA GLN A 700 12.66 14.04 18.40
C GLN A 700 14.20 14.15 18.44
N GLU A 701 14.89 13.55 17.45
CA GLU A 701 16.34 13.53 17.31
C GLU A 701 17.11 12.92 18.50
N SER A 702 16.43 12.15 19.35
CA SER A 702 17.11 11.39 20.39
C SER A 702 17.84 10.22 19.76
N ALA A 703 19.17 10.28 19.81
CA ALA A 703 20.04 9.25 19.26
C ALA A 703 20.28 8.11 20.26
N THR A 704 20.06 6.88 19.83
CA THR A 704 20.45 5.66 20.53
C THR A 704 21.59 4.99 19.78
N ASP A 705 22.74 4.78 20.44
CA ASP A 705 23.86 4.02 19.87
C ASP A 705 23.61 2.52 20.05
N LEU A 706 23.47 1.83 18.92
CA LEU A 706 23.24 0.39 18.83
C LEU A 706 24.49 -0.35 18.30
N GLY A 707 25.62 0.34 18.15
CA GLY A 707 26.85 -0.18 17.58
C GLY A 707 27.39 -1.40 18.33
N VAL A 708 27.24 -1.47 19.65
CA VAL A 708 27.70 -2.62 20.46
C VAL A 708 26.97 -3.93 20.11
N LEU A 709 25.74 -3.85 19.58
CA LEU A 709 24.92 -5.03 19.30
C LEU A 709 25.36 -5.79 18.05
N GLN A 710 25.97 -5.07 17.09
CA GLN A 710 26.49 -5.62 15.83
C GLN A 710 25.46 -6.52 15.13
N PRO A 711 24.27 -6.01 14.75
CA PRO A 711 23.16 -6.84 14.27
C PRO A 711 23.42 -7.51 12.91
N PHE A 712 24.33 -6.96 12.09
CA PHE A 712 24.59 -7.41 10.72
C PHE A 712 25.92 -8.18 10.64
N LYS A 713 25.92 -9.43 11.13
CA LYS A 713 27.13 -10.24 11.37
C LYS A 713 27.61 -11.05 10.16
N THR A 714 26.76 -11.19 9.15
CA THR A 714 27.00 -12.00 7.94
C THR A 714 27.08 -11.10 6.70
N SER A 715 27.43 -11.68 5.54
CA SER A 715 27.39 -10.93 4.28
C SER A 715 25.96 -10.57 3.86
N VAL A 716 24.95 -11.34 4.26
CA VAL A 716 23.53 -10.98 4.08
C VAL A 716 22.80 -11.14 5.40
N SER A 717 22.24 -10.06 5.92
CA SER A 717 21.47 -10.06 7.17
C SER A 717 20.11 -9.40 6.96
N ARG A 718 19.05 -9.98 7.54
CA ARG A 718 17.71 -9.40 7.63
C ARG A 718 17.30 -9.33 9.09
N VAL A 719 17.02 -8.14 9.61
CA VAL A 719 16.77 -7.91 11.03
C VAL A 719 15.53 -7.05 11.22
N ARG A 720 14.60 -7.53 12.06
CA ARG A 720 13.39 -6.78 12.45
C ARG A 720 13.77 -5.63 13.39
N VAL A 721 13.36 -4.42 13.02
CA VAL A 721 13.43 -3.25 13.89
C VAL A 721 12.47 -3.44 15.08
N GLY A 722 12.96 -3.26 16.30
CA GLY A 722 12.24 -3.55 17.55
C GLY A 722 12.48 -4.95 18.13
N SER A 723 13.23 -5.81 17.43
CA SER A 723 13.66 -7.11 17.96
C SER A 723 14.83 -6.98 18.95
N ASP A 724 15.16 -8.08 19.64
CA ASP A 724 16.33 -8.13 20.53
C ASP A 724 17.66 -7.82 19.81
N ALA A 725 17.73 -8.07 18.50
CA ALA A 725 18.90 -7.74 17.69
C ALA A 725 18.98 -6.25 17.32
N LEU A 726 17.83 -5.56 17.27
CA LEU A 726 17.75 -4.13 16.91
C LEU A 726 16.68 -3.42 17.78
N PRO A 727 16.93 -3.27 19.09
CA PRO A 727 15.95 -2.80 20.06
C PRO A 727 15.85 -1.28 20.02
N VAL A 728 14.91 -0.77 19.23
CA VAL A 728 14.51 0.64 19.24
C VAL A 728 13.15 0.77 19.92
N THR A 729 13.00 1.81 20.74
CA THR A 729 11.77 2.06 21.52
C THR A 729 10.87 3.10 20.88
N SER A 730 11.43 3.98 20.04
CA SER A 730 10.66 4.97 19.30
C SER A 730 9.75 4.28 18.28
N LYS A 731 8.55 4.81 18.06
CA LYS A 731 7.63 4.22 17.09
C LYS A 731 8.13 4.36 15.65
N ASN A 732 8.70 5.52 15.32
CA ASN A 732 9.25 5.84 14.01
C ASN A 732 10.61 6.51 14.20
N GLY A 733 11.45 6.41 13.18
CA GLY A 733 12.74 7.08 13.18
C GLY A 733 13.58 6.72 11.96
N THR A 734 14.86 7.01 12.09
CA THR A 734 15.87 6.78 11.06
C THR A 734 17.06 6.04 11.66
N LEU A 735 17.47 4.95 11.01
CA LEU A 735 18.72 4.26 11.33
C LEU A 735 19.83 4.79 10.44
N VAL A 736 20.96 5.15 11.03
CA VAL A 736 22.19 5.46 10.29
C VAL A 736 23.17 4.33 10.55
N PHE A 737 23.57 3.62 9.51
CA PHE A 737 24.45 2.45 9.55
C PHE A 737 25.73 2.69 8.75
N SER A 738 26.91 2.32 9.28
CA SER A 738 28.15 2.27 8.50
C SER A 738 28.78 0.89 8.56
N SER A 739 29.02 0.32 7.39
CA SER A 739 29.65 -0.98 7.21
C SER A 739 31.18 -0.94 7.25
N ASN A 740 31.79 0.26 7.37
CA ASN A 740 33.23 0.44 7.56
C ASN A 740 33.75 -0.36 8.76
N MET A 741 34.98 -0.87 8.65
CA MET A 741 35.56 -1.77 9.66
C MET A 741 36.88 -1.22 10.22
N PRO A 742 37.17 -1.40 11.52
CA PRO A 742 38.48 -1.10 12.10
C PRO A 742 39.54 -2.08 11.54
N ALA A 743 40.18 -1.68 10.44
CA ALA A 743 41.40 -2.24 9.85
C ALA A 743 41.60 -3.77 9.96
N ALA A 744 41.03 -4.51 9.00
CA ALA A 744 41.54 -5.83 8.61
C ALA A 744 41.40 -6.01 7.09
N ALA A 745 42.51 -6.33 6.42
CA ALA A 745 42.62 -6.80 5.02
C ALA A 745 41.94 -5.96 3.91
N GLY A 746 41.91 -4.63 4.05
CA GLY A 746 41.39 -3.73 3.00
C GLY A 746 42.42 -3.33 1.92
N PRO A 747 41.98 -2.53 0.93
CA PRO A 747 42.87 -1.92 -0.06
C PRO A 747 43.99 -1.08 0.58
N SER A 748 45.13 -0.93 -0.11
CA SER A 748 46.24 -0.11 0.39
C SER A 748 45.93 1.39 0.42
N TYR A 749 44.99 1.86 -0.41
CA TYR A 749 44.57 3.27 -0.44
C TYR A 749 43.70 3.65 0.76
N ASP A 750 42.77 2.78 1.17
CA ASP A 750 41.99 2.90 2.40
C ASP A 750 41.75 1.51 3.02
N PRO A 751 42.56 1.11 4.02
CA PRO A 751 42.39 -0.18 4.68
C PRO A 751 41.09 -0.32 5.49
N THR A 752 40.45 0.80 5.84
CA THR A 752 39.23 0.84 6.66
C THR A 752 37.96 0.81 5.83
N ALA A 753 38.05 1.17 4.55
CA ALA A 753 36.96 1.12 3.60
C ALA A 753 36.29 -0.26 3.57
N ALA A 754 34.98 -0.23 3.43
CA ALA A 754 34.12 -1.38 3.17
C ALA A 754 33.08 -0.97 2.12
N GLN A 755 32.28 -1.92 1.67
CA GLN A 755 31.13 -1.67 0.81
C GLN A 755 29.95 -2.50 1.29
N SER A 756 28.75 -2.01 1.00
CA SER A 756 27.50 -2.59 1.43
C SER A 756 26.33 -2.12 0.57
N PHE A 757 25.22 -2.81 0.68
CA PHE A 757 23.92 -2.35 0.21
C PHE A 757 22.91 -2.51 1.34
N ALA A 758 22.02 -1.55 1.54
CA ALA A 758 20.96 -1.64 2.53
C ALA A 758 19.58 -1.34 1.90
N MET A 759 18.55 -1.98 2.42
CA MET A 759 17.16 -1.67 2.12
C MET A 759 16.27 -1.94 3.33
N ALA A 760 15.14 -1.26 3.39
CA ALA A 760 14.08 -1.52 4.34
C ALA A 760 12.93 -2.29 3.68
N ILE A 761 12.24 -3.10 4.46
CA ILE A 761 10.97 -3.71 4.09
C ILE A 761 9.94 -3.26 5.12
N HIS A 762 8.96 -2.47 4.71
CA HIS A 762 7.92 -1.96 5.60
C HIS A 762 6.62 -2.76 5.48
N TYR A 763 6.12 -3.28 6.59
CA TYR A 763 4.89 -4.06 6.72
C TYR A 763 3.84 -3.21 7.44
N PRO A 764 2.91 -2.55 6.72
CA PRO A 764 1.91 -1.71 7.37
C PRO A 764 1.08 -2.51 8.38
N ALA A 765 1.00 -2.08 9.63
CA ALA A 765 0.17 -2.77 10.63
C ALA A 765 -1.33 -2.56 10.38
N SER A 766 -2.14 -3.61 10.60
CA SER A 766 -3.59 -3.48 10.69
C SER A 766 -4.00 -2.85 12.02
N ARG A 767 -5.23 -2.30 12.11
CA ARG A 767 -5.82 -1.80 13.38
C ARG A 767 -5.84 -2.85 14.50
N SER A 768 -5.69 -4.14 14.18
CA SER A 768 -5.63 -5.24 15.15
C SER A 768 -4.23 -5.52 15.70
N GLY A 769 -3.21 -4.73 15.32
CA GLY A 769 -1.81 -4.95 15.70
C GLY A 769 -1.14 -6.12 14.97
N LYS A 770 -1.87 -6.86 14.12
CA LYS A 770 -1.29 -7.83 13.20
C LYS A 770 -0.64 -7.08 12.04
N LEU A 771 0.64 -7.36 11.79
CA LEU A 771 1.37 -6.85 10.65
C LEU A 771 0.73 -7.30 9.35
N SER A 772 0.75 -6.41 8.35
CA SER A 772 0.49 -6.81 6.98
C SER A 772 1.43 -7.94 6.61
N LYS A 773 0.89 -8.96 5.93
CA LYS A 773 1.69 -10.00 5.30
C LYS A 773 2.43 -9.49 4.06
N PHE A 774 2.16 -8.25 3.64
CA PHE A 774 2.74 -7.57 2.48
C PHE A 774 3.73 -6.52 2.94
N GLY A 775 5.00 -6.73 2.61
CA GLY A 775 6.07 -5.76 2.80
C GLY A 775 6.26 -4.91 1.55
N THR A 776 6.33 -3.60 1.68
CA THR A 776 6.80 -2.71 0.62
C THR A 776 8.28 -2.46 0.82
N ASN A 777 9.09 -2.78 -0.18
CA ASN A 777 10.52 -2.50 -0.13
C ASN A 777 10.74 -1.00 -0.31
N VAL A 778 11.63 -0.45 0.49
CA VAL A 778 12.07 0.95 0.45
C VAL A 778 13.58 0.92 0.40
N ALA A 779 14.17 1.35 -0.71
CA ALA A 779 15.62 1.45 -0.81
C ALA A 779 16.15 2.37 0.31
N ALA A 780 17.21 1.95 0.99
CA ALA A 780 17.92 2.83 1.89
C ALA A 780 18.65 3.90 1.07
N THR A 781 18.95 5.03 1.68
CA THR A 781 19.69 6.10 1.00
C THR A 781 21.16 6.05 1.37
N ALA A 782 22.05 6.09 0.38
CA ALA A 782 23.47 6.18 0.62
C ALA A 782 23.85 7.60 1.06
N VAL A 783 24.58 7.74 2.17
CA VAL A 783 25.03 9.04 2.70
C VAL A 783 26.49 9.35 2.32
N ASP A 784 27.23 8.33 1.90
CA ASP A 784 28.56 8.48 1.32
C ASP A 784 28.58 8.17 -0.18
N SER A 785 29.52 8.80 -0.90
CA SER A 785 29.91 8.27 -2.20
C SER A 785 30.92 7.17 -1.96
N ALA A 786 30.68 6.00 -2.56
CA ALA A 786 31.46 4.76 -2.41
C ALA A 786 32.98 4.88 -2.67
N MET A 787 33.44 6.06 -3.06
CA MET A 787 34.78 6.35 -3.56
C MET A 787 35.59 7.30 -2.66
N ARG A 788 35.06 7.70 -1.49
CA ARG A 788 35.80 8.55 -0.55
C ARG A 788 36.54 7.76 0.52
N VAL A 789 37.68 8.33 0.91
CA VAL A 789 38.52 7.87 2.03
C VAL A 789 37.92 8.40 3.33
N ASN A 790 37.62 7.50 4.27
CA ASN A 790 37.34 7.77 5.68
C ASN A 790 36.37 8.95 6.01
N GLN A 791 35.07 8.67 6.15
CA GLN A 791 34.16 9.62 6.80
C GLN A 791 34.20 9.52 8.33
N SER A 792 34.21 10.68 8.99
CA SER A 792 33.87 10.84 10.41
C SER A 792 32.41 10.44 10.64
N TRP A 793 32.14 9.84 11.80
CA TRP A 793 30.81 9.42 12.22
C TRP A 793 30.33 10.31 13.38
N PRO A 794 29.11 10.87 13.35
CA PRO A 794 28.16 10.91 12.23
C PRO A 794 28.68 11.74 11.04
N PRO A 795 28.10 11.62 9.83
CA PRO A 795 28.53 12.36 8.65
C PRO A 795 28.56 13.88 8.92
N SER A 796 29.73 14.51 8.76
CA SER A 796 29.92 15.95 8.92
C SER A 796 30.13 16.65 7.58
N GLU A 797 29.66 17.89 7.44
CA GLU A 797 29.79 18.71 6.21
C GLU A 797 31.26 19.02 5.82
N THR A 798 32.22 18.77 6.72
CA THR A 798 33.64 19.01 6.52
C THR A 798 34.45 17.77 6.91
N TYR A 799 35.41 17.40 6.05
CA TYR A 799 36.46 16.43 6.39
C TYR A 799 37.83 17.05 6.09
N TYR A 800 38.77 16.78 7.00
CA TYR A 800 40.14 17.27 6.92
C TYR A 800 41.02 16.19 6.28
N ASP A 801 41.51 16.44 5.07
CA ASP A 801 42.47 15.56 4.42
C ASP A 801 43.87 15.80 5.01
N SER A 802 44.31 14.87 5.86
CA SER A 802 45.61 14.92 6.52
C SER A 802 46.80 14.78 5.55
N SER A 803 46.57 14.26 4.34
CA SER A 803 47.64 14.09 3.33
C SER A 803 47.90 15.37 2.54
N THR A 804 46.89 16.22 2.39
CA THR A 804 46.99 17.50 1.65
C THR A 804 46.90 18.72 2.56
N ASN A 805 46.61 18.54 3.86
CA ASN A 805 46.44 19.61 4.84
C ASN A 805 45.38 20.64 4.42
N THR A 806 44.35 20.17 3.68
CA THR A 806 43.25 20.98 3.18
C THR A 806 41.94 20.61 3.85
N VAL A 807 41.14 21.63 4.18
CA VAL A 807 39.73 21.46 4.54
C VAL A 807 38.98 21.30 3.23
N SER A 808 38.51 20.09 2.95
CA SER A 808 37.69 19.83 1.76
C SER A 808 36.22 19.97 2.13
N TYR A 809 35.51 20.86 1.41
CA TYR A 809 34.05 20.89 1.43
C TYR A 809 33.56 19.64 0.69
N ALA A 810 33.02 18.67 1.43
CA ALA A 810 32.84 17.33 0.93
C ALA A 810 31.55 17.19 0.10
N LYS A 811 31.53 17.66 -1.15
CA LYS A 811 30.63 17.10 -2.18
C LYS A 811 31.13 17.35 -3.61
N VAL A 812 31.57 16.28 -4.27
CA VAL A 812 31.45 16.14 -5.72
C VAL A 812 30.89 14.74 -5.93
N PRO A 813 29.57 14.58 -5.79
CA PRO A 813 28.89 13.36 -6.25
C PRO A 813 29.08 13.24 -7.78
N ALA A 814 29.00 12.03 -8.32
CA ALA A 814 29.11 11.85 -9.76
C ALA A 814 27.83 12.43 -10.41
N MET A 815 27.93 13.63 -10.96
CA MET A 815 26.78 14.31 -11.55
C MET A 815 26.48 13.75 -12.93
N GLY A 816 25.23 13.38 -13.20
CA GLY A 816 24.79 12.95 -14.53
C GLY A 816 23.74 11.84 -14.60
N VAL A 817 23.38 11.24 -13.47
CA VAL A 817 22.39 10.16 -13.32
C VAL A 817 21.66 10.36 -11.99
N ALA A 818 20.36 10.05 -11.93
CA ALA A 818 19.56 10.27 -10.73
C ALA A 818 19.98 9.31 -9.61
N ASP A 819 20.98 9.70 -8.82
CA ASP A 819 21.53 8.92 -7.70
C ASP A 819 20.60 8.95 -6.47
N VAL A 820 20.65 7.92 -5.63
CA VAL A 820 19.99 7.96 -4.32
C VAL A 820 21.00 8.43 -3.26
N SER A 821 21.26 9.73 -3.23
CA SER A 821 22.12 10.37 -2.22
C SER A 821 21.57 11.73 -1.80
N PRO A 822 22.11 12.40 -0.76
CA PRO A 822 21.60 13.71 -0.35
C PRO A 822 21.42 14.70 -1.50
N ALA A 823 20.31 15.41 -1.50
CA ALA A 823 19.90 16.25 -2.63
C ALA A 823 19.71 17.70 -2.21
N ALA A 824 19.76 18.59 -3.21
CA ALA A 824 19.37 19.98 -3.05
C ALA A 824 17.88 20.17 -3.35
N THR A 825 17.32 19.28 -4.16
CA THR A 825 15.92 19.21 -4.54
C THR A 825 15.47 17.75 -4.51
N LEU A 826 14.33 17.46 -3.89
CA LEU A 826 13.65 16.17 -4.03
C LEU A 826 12.40 16.35 -4.88
N LEU A 827 12.12 15.39 -5.77
CA LEU A 827 10.92 15.35 -6.60
C LEU A 827 10.08 14.13 -6.24
N ALA A 828 8.84 14.35 -5.79
CA ALA A 828 7.80 13.32 -5.79
C ALA A 828 7.15 13.35 -7.18
N PRO A 829 7.44 12.41 -8.08
CA PRO A 829 7.13 12.53 -9.51
C PRO A 829 5.62 12.52 -9.79
N TYR A 830 4.84 11.95 -8.87
CA TYR A 830 3.40 11.87 -8.94
C TYR A 830 2.78 11.70 -7.56
N PHE A 831 1.61 12.27 -7.34
CA PHE A 831 0.78 12.01 -6.17
C PHE A 831 -0.68 11.86 -6.55
N GLU A 832 -1.41 11.10 -5.74
CA GLU A 832 -2.87 11.08 -5.71
C GLU A 832 -3.37 11.30 -4.29
N VAL A 833 -4.47 12.04 -4.16
CA VAL A 833 -5.19 12.22 -2.91
C VAL A 833 -6.69 12.22 -3.19
N ASP A 834 -7.43 11.39 -2.46
CA ASP A 834 -8.87 11.50 -2.35
C ASP A 834 -9.22 12.60 -1.34
N PRO A 835 -9.74 13.76 -1.81
CA PRO A 835 -10.04 14.88 -0.93
C PRO A 835 -11.36 14.67 -0.15
N VAL A 836 -12.09 13.58 -0.39
CA VAL A 836 -13.40 13.31 0.22
C VAL A 836 -13.33 12.08 1.14
N ASP A 837 -12.82 10.96 0.63
CA ASP A 837 -12.80 9.70 1.38
C ASP A 837 -11.51 9.56 2.24
N PRO A 838 -11.62 9.52 3.58
CA PRO A 838 -10.46 9.29 4.46
C PRO A 838 -9.82 7.89 4.32
N ALA A 839 -10.52 6.93 3.69
CA ALA A 839 -10.02 5.61 3.35
C ALA A 839 -9.54 5.50 1.88
N GLY A 840 -9.86 6.48 1.03
CA GLY A 840 -9.41 6.53 -0.36
C GLY A 840 -7.89 6.73 -0.52
N VAL A 841 -7.42 6.87 -1.76
CA VAL A 841 -6.00 7.04 -2.06
C VAL A 841 -5.40 8.27 -1.38
N ASN A 842 -4.16 8.18 -0.92
CA ASN A 842 -3.40 9.29 -0.36
C ASN A 842 -1.91 9.08 -0.58
N THR A 843 -1.18 10.19 -0.68
CA THR A 843 0.27 10.21 -0.77
C THR A 843 0.84 10.85 0.49
N GLN A 844 1.78 10.15 1.13
CA GLN A 844 2.59 10.66 2.24
C GLN A 844 4.02 10.81 1.76
N ILE A 845 4.69 11.89 2.17
CA ILE A 845 6.08 12.15 1.82
C ILE A 845 6.87 12.31 3.12
N ARG A 846 7.93 11.54 3.29
CA ARG A 846 8.89 11.71 4.38
C ARG A 846 10.12 12.44 3.84
N VAL A 847 10.53 13.49 4.53
CA VAL A 847 11.76 14.24 4.24
C VAL A 847 12.68 14.14 5.45
N VAL A 848 13.96 13.87 5.22
CA VAL A 848 14.98 13.74 6.25
C VAL A 848 16.13 14.68 5.96
N ASN A 849 16.65 15.35 6.99
CA ASN A 849 17.92 16.06 6.95
C ASN A 849 19.04 15.08 7.30
N ALA A 850 19.92 14.77 6.36
CA ALA A 850 20.98 13.77 6.58
C ALA A 850 22.18 14.29 7.38
N PHE A 851 22.19 15.57 7.78
CA PHE A 851 23.36 16.23 8.36
C PHE A 851 23.03 16.97 9.66
N ALA A 852 24.07 17.21 10.46
CA ALA A 852 23.98 17.94 11.73
C ALA A 852 23.56 19.41 11.59
N THR A 853 23.68 20.00 10.40
CA THR A 853 23.33 21.41 10.14
C THR A 853 21.84 21.53 9.90
N ALA A 854 21.15 22.42 10.62
CA ALA A 854 19.73 22.69 10.39
C ALA A 854 19.49 23.26 8.99
N VAL A 855 18.37 22.86 8.39
CA VAL A 855 18.01 23.24 7.02
C VAL A 855 16.58 23.75 6.93
N LEU A 856 16.32 24.54 5.89
CA LEU A 856 14.99 24.99 5.53
C LEU A 856 14.62 24.40 4.17
N VAL A 857 13.48 23.71 4.12
CA VAL A 857 12.95 23.04 2.93
C VAL A 857 11.71 23.78 2.44
N ARG A 858 11.62 24.04 1.14
CA ARG A 858 10.45 24.58 0.46
C ARG A 858 9.70 23.46 -0.25
N ALA A 859 8.53 23.10 0.26
CA ALA A 859 7.60 22.25 -0.46
C ALA A 859 6.80 23.09 -1.46
N THR A 860 6.73 22.67 -2.72
CA THR A 860 5.87 23.26 -3.77
C THR A 860 5.00 22.17 -4.39
N LEU A 861 3.69 22.34 -4.31
CA LEU A 861 2.71 21.48 -4.98
C LEU A 861 2.50 21.99 -6.41
N TRP A 862 2.56 21.08 -7.38
CA TRP A 862 2.38 21.35 -8.79
C TRP A 862 1.24 20.52 -9.35
N THR A 863 0.45 21.07 -10.27
CA THR A 863 -0.54 20.30 -11.01
C THR A 863 0.10 19.34 -12.01
N ASP A 864 -0.70 18.44 -12.58
CA ASP A 864 -0.32 17.54 -13.67
C ASP A 864 0.06 18.26 -14.99
N TYR A 865 -0.19 19.57 -15.10
CA TYR A 865 0.33 20.44 -16.18
C TYR A 865 1.60 21.22 -15.82
N GLY A 866 2.11 21.10 -14.59
CA GLY A 866 3.30 21.81 -14.13
C GLY A 866 3.07 23.27 -13.74
N ILE A 867 1.90 23.59 -13.18
CA ILE A 867 1.59 24.92 -12.62
C ILE A 867 1.64 24.83 -11.09
N PRO A 868 2.39 25.69 -10.37
CA PRO A 868 2.48 25.63 -8.91
C PRO A 868 1.23 26.21 -8.25
N THR A 869 0.72 25.58 -7.19
CA THR A 869 -0.57 25.89 -6.56
C THR A 869 -0.47 26.27 -5.09
N HIS A 870 0.37 25.58 -4.33
CA HIS A 870 0.59 25.82 -2.90
C HIS A 870 2.05 25.58 -2.52
N ARG A 871 2.51 26.29 -1.48
CA ARG A 871 3.90 26.30 -1.04
C ARG A 871 3.99 26.61 0.45
N PHE A 872 4.88 25.92 1.14
CA PHE A 872 5.15 26.12 2.56
C PHE A 872 6.61 25.78 2.87
N ASN A 873 7.11 26.31 3.98
CA ASN A 873 8.44 25.97 4.47
C ASN A 873 8.32 24.91 5.56
N LEU A 874 9.29 24.01 5.57
CA LEU A 874 9.55 23.08 6.66
C LEU A 874 10.93 23.39 7.20
N TYR A 875 11.02 23.61 8.50
CA TYR A 875 12.29 23.70 9.20
C TYR A 875 12.64 22.33 9.75
N LEU A 876 13.86 21.87 9.48
CA LEU A 876 14.39 20.62 9.97
C LEU A 876 15.68 20.94 10.73
N THR A 877 15.73 20.56 12.01
CA THR A 877 16.98 20.55 12.79
C THR A 877 17.95 19.50 12.22
N GLY A 878 19.17 19.42 12.75
CA GLY A 878 20.17 18.47 12.28
C GLY A 878 19.81 17.00 12.57
N PHE A 879 19.74 16.16 11.54
CA PHE A 879 19.23 14.78 11.60
C PHE A 879 17.70 14.64 11.80
N ASP A 880 16.95 15.74 11.67
CA ASP A 880 15.49 15.74 11.79
C ASP A 880 14.79 15.06 10.61
N SER A 881 13.55 14.64 10.83
CA SER A 881 12.65 14.22 9.76
C SER A 881 11.22 14.68 9.96
N SER A 882 10.54 14.99 8.86
CA SER A 882 9.12 15.40 8.83
C SER A 882 8.32 14.53 7.86
N VAL A 883 7.02 14.38 8.11
CA VAL A 883 6.11 13.61 7.26
C VAL A 883 4.99 14.52 6.76
N ILE A 884 5.04 14.84 5.48
CA ILE A 884 4.00 15.58 4.79
C ILE A 884 2.89 14.62 4.36
N ASP A 885 1.77 14.63 5.08
CA ASP A 885 0.55 13.92 4.66
C ASP A 885 -0.28 14.83 3.73
N LEU A 886 -0.31 14.52 2.43
CA LEU A 886 -1.03 15.36 1.47
C LEU A 886 -2.55 15.37 1.73
N ARG A 887 -3.13 14.32 2.32
CA ARG A 887 -4.55 14.32 2.73
C ARG A 887 -4.83 15.43 3.73
N TRP A 888 -3.91 15.69 4.66
CA TRP A 888 -4.10 16.76 5.64
C TRP A 888 -4.12 18.14 4.99
N ILE A 889 -3.32 18.35 3.94
CA ILE A 889 -3.34 19.58 3.15
C ILE A 889 -4.67 19.71 2.39
N PHE A 890 -5.05 18.67 1.64
CA PHE A 890 -6.23 18.69 0.77
C PHE A 890 -7.58 18.57 1.49
N GLN A 891 -7.63 18.08 2.72
CA GLN A 891 -8.87 17.95 3.50
C GLN A 891 -8.97 18.95 4.65
N LYS A 892 -7.84 19.26 5.31
CA LYS A 892 -7.81 20.06 6.53
C LYS A 892 -7.04 21.37 6.37
N GLY A 893 -6.25 21.54 5.31
CA GLY A 893 -5.36 22.69 5.15
C GLY A 893 -4.21 22.70 6.15
N LEU A 894 -3.86 21.53 6.71
CA LEU A 894 -2.82 21.38 7.73
C LEU A 894 -1.50 20.95 7.06
N VAL A 895 -0.40 21.47 7.60
CA VAL A 895 0.97 21.04 7.31
C VAL A 895 1.68 20.83 8.65
N ASP A 896 2.81 20.12 8.64
CA ASP A 896 3.61 19.89 9.85
C ASP A 896 4.01 21.22 10.51
N LEU A 897 3.92 21.24 11.85
CA LEU A 897 4.33 22.37 12.66
C LEU A 897 5.83 22.29 12.88
N THR A 898 6.57 23.20 12.25
CA THR A 898 8.02 23.34 12.44
C THR A 898 8.37 24.80 12.69
N ALA A 899 9.37 25.08 13.52
CA ALA A 899 9.80 26.44 13.82
C ALA A 899 11.31 26.51 14.02
N SER A 900 11.94 27.56 13.49
CA SER A 900 13.39 27.78 13.70
C SER A 900 13.66 28.27 15.13
N ALA A 901 14.92 28.18 15.58
CA ALA A 901 15.33 28.57 16.93
C ALA A 901 14.77 29.93 17.42
N GLY A 902 14.63 30.90 16.51
CA GLY A 902 14.11 32.23 16.85
C GLY A 902 12.61 32.28 17.18
N GLN A 903 11.83 31.32 16.66
CA GLN A 903 10.39 31.19 16.90
C GLN A 903 10.05 30.06 17.89
N ASP A 904 11.01 29.20 18.20
CA ASP A 904 10.90 28.14 19.21
C ASP A 904 12.01 28.22 20.27
N PRO A 905 12.08 29.31 21.06
CA PRO A 905 13.13 29.48 22.07
C PRO A 905 13.04 28.47 23.24
N SER A 906 11.96 27.69 23.31
CA SER A 906 11.76 26.65 24.32
C SER A 906 12.01 25.24 23.81
N ASP A 907 12.38 25.07 22.53
CA ASP A 907 12.74 23.79 21.93
C ASP A 907 11.58 22.75 22.03
N LYS A 908 10.34 23.19 21.76
CA LYS A 908 9.12 22.38 21.92
C LYS A 908 8.43 22.03 20.61
N THR A 909 8.60 22.85 19.58
CA THR A 909 7.97 22.71 18.26
C THR A 909 8.88 21.95 17.32
N SER A 910 10.17 22.28 17.29
CA SER A 910 11.21 21.58 16.54
C SER A 910 12.36 21.23 17.49
N PRO A 911 12.21 20.18 18.32
CA PRO A 911 13.19 19.81 19.33
C PRO A 911 14.53 19.43 18.71
N ARG A 912 15.65 19.88 19.30
CA ARG A 912 17.00 19.51 18.85
C ARG A 912 17.60 18.35 19.65
N GLY A 913 18.27 17.46 18.94
CA GLY A 913 19.11 16.40 19.49
C GLY A 913 20.50 16.87 19.93
N MET A 914 21.24 16.00 20.63
CA MET A 914 22.60 16.27 21.10
C MET A 914 23.61 16.58 19.97
N PHE A 915 23.37 16.02 18.78
CA PHE A 915 24.24 16.14 17.61
C PHE A 915 23.72 17.16 16.59
N SER A 916 22.65 17.87 16.94
CA SER A 916 21.86 18.69 16.03
C SER A 916 22.14 20.18 16.23
N GLN A 917 22.36 20.90 15.13
CA GLN A 917 22.29 22.35 15.15
C GLN A 917 20.84 22.80 15.18
N ASP A 918 20.61 23.91 15.85
CA ASP A 918 19.36 24.65 15.81
C ASP A 918 19.69 26.11 15.48
N ILE A 919 19.19 26.58 14.32
CA ILE A 919 19.56 27.85 13.70
C ILE A 919 18.33 28.74 13.61
N ASN A 920 18.47 30.01 13.97
CA ASN A 920 17.43 31.00 13.74
C ASN A 920 17.50 31.54 12.30
N PHE A 921 16.49 31.24 11.50
CA PHE A 921 16.27 31.88 10.21
C PHE A 921 15.40 33.12 10.40
N ALA A 922 16.02 34.30 10.49
CA ALA A 922 15.31 35.55 10.80
C ALA A 922 14.12 35.84 9.86
N SER A 923 14.24 35.45 8.58
CA SER A 923 13.18 35.58 7.56
C SER A 923 11.92 34.78 7.86
N CYS A 924 11.98 33.81 8.76
CA CYS A 924 10.86 32.93 9.13
C CYS A 924 10.00 33.48 10.28
N THR A 925 10.35 34.64 10.85
CA THR A 925 9.56 35.26 11.92
C THR A 925 8.16 35.60 11.45
N GLY A 926 7.13 35.02 12.10
CA GLY A 926 5.72 35.19 11.71
C GLY A 926 5.30 34.38 10.47
N VAL A 927 6.20 33.57 9.92
CA VAL A 927 5.93 32.63 8.81
C VAL A 927 5.89 31.20 9.32
N LEU A 928 6.76 30.85 10.28
CA LEU A 928 6.77 29.57 10.98
C LEU A 928 6.20 29.70 12.41
N PRO A 929 5.43 28.71 12.90
CA PRO A 929 4.92 27.55 12.17
C PRO A 929 3.97 27.93 11.03
N PRO A 930 3.90 27.14 9.94
CA PRO A 930 3.10 27.52 8.79
C PRO A 930 1.61 27.64 9.17
N PRO A 931 0.90 28.69 8.70
CA PRO A 931 -0.50 28.85 9.01
C PRO A 931 -1.35 27.80 8.28
N ARG A 932 -2.42 27.37 8.93
CA ARG A 932 -3.44 26.51 8.34
C ARG A 932 -4.15 27.23 7.18
N LEU A 933 -4.38 26.53 6.07
CA LEU A 933 -5.17 27.06 4.95
C LEU A 933 -6.64 27.28 5.34
N SER A 934 -7.25 28.35 4.81
CA SER A 934 -8.68 28.58 4.98
C SER A 934 -9.51 27.50 4.23
N ALA A 935 -10.77 27.30 4.63
CA ALA A 935 -11.65 26.34 3.94
C ALA A 935 -11.85 26.70 2.44
N ALA A 936 -11.88 28.00 2.11
CA ALA A 936 -11.96 28.46 0.73
C ALA A 936 -10.67 28.13 -0.04
N ASP A 937 -9.51 28.27 0.61
CA ASP A 937 -8.22 27.92 0.03
C ASP A 937 -8.06 26.42 -0.21
N VAL A 938 -8.55 25.59 0.71
CA VAL A 938 -8.55 24.13 0.56
C VAL A 938 -9.46 23.73 -0.61
N ALA A 939 -10.68 24.27 -0.70
CA ALA A 939 -11.61 23.97 -1.79
C ALA A 939 -11.06 24.40 -3.17
N ASP A 940 -10.38 25.55 -3.22
CA ASP A 940 -9.74 26.06 -4.43
C ASP A 940 -8.51 25.23 -4.82
N LEU A 941 -7.71 24.78 -3.85
CA LEU A 941 -6.59 23.85 -4.06
C LEU A 941 -7.09 22.50 -4.62
N VAL A 942 -8.15 21.92 -4.03
CA VAL A 942 -8.79 20.71 -4.56
C VAL A 942 -9.29 20.94 -5.99
N SER A 943 -9.88 22.10 -6.27
CA SER A 943 -10.36 22.44 -7.61
C SER A 943 -9.21 22.48 -8.62
N ALA A 944 -8.11 23.14 -8.27
CA ALA A 944 -6.90 23.22 -9.09
C ALA A 944 -6.35 21.83 -9.46
N HIS A 945 -6.29 20.90 -8.50
CA HIS A 945 -5.72 19.56 -8.69
C HIS A 945 -6.71 18.49 -9.19
N THR A 946 -8.01 18.82 -9.31
CA THR A 946 -9.04 17.95 -9.94
C THR A 946 -9.44 18.46 -11.33
N GLY A 947 -8.71 19.45 -11.86
CA GLY A 947 -8.95 20.06 -13.16
C GLY A 947 -10.22 20.90 -13.26
N LYS A 948 -10.71 21.41 -12.11
CA LYS A 948 -11.83 22.35 -12.04
C LYS A 948 -11.32 23.79 -11.99
N ALA A 949 -12.22 24.74 -12.25
CA ALA A 949 -11.93 26.16 -12.16
C ALA A 949 -11.47 26.54 -10.75
N SER A 950 -10.40 27.33 -10.65
CA SER A 950 -9.85 27.84 -9.39
C SER A 950 -10.20 29.34 -9.24
N PRO A 951 -11.32 29.68 -8.57
CA PRO A 951 -11.75 31.07 -8.42
C PRO A 951 -10.88 31.90 -7.48
N VAL A 952 -10.18 31.30 -6.50
CA VAL A 952 -9.43 32.07 -5.48
C VAL A 952 -8.01 32.39 -5.96
N ARG A 953 -7.25 31.40 -6.46
CA ARG A 953 -5.85 31.61 -6.91
C ARG A 953 -5.72 32.07 -8.35
N PHE A 954 -6.60 31.59 -9.23
CA PHE A 954 -6.40 31.71 -10.68
C PHE A 954 -7.59 32.35 -11.41
N GLY A 955 -8.41 33.15 -10.70
CA GLY A 955 -9.46 33.96 -11.33
C GLY A 955 -10.51 33.16 -12.10
N GLY A 956 -10.75 31.90 -11.72
CA GLY A 956 -11.69 30.99 -12.38
C GLY A 956 -11.09 30.22 -13.55
N GLN A 957 -9.78 30.35 -13.81
CA GLN A 957 -9.08 29.54 -14.80
C GLN A 957 -8.76 28.14 -14.26
N CYS A 958 -8.46 27.21 -15.17
CA CYS A 958 -8.01 25.87 -14.85
C CYS A 958 -6.48 25.81 -14.88
N VAL A 959 -5.93 24.96 -14.03
CA VAL A 959 -4.48 24.74 -13.91
C VAL A 959 -4.09 23.26 -13.90
N GLY A 960 -5.05 22.34 -13.80
CA GLY A 960 -4.86 20.88 -13.86
C GLY A 960 -5.78 20.21 -14.89
N ALA A 961 -5.53 18.94 -15.21
CA ALA A 961 -6.39 18.18 -16.11
C ALA A 961 -7.63 17.62 -15.39
N SER A 962 -8.76 17.57 -16.09
CA SER A 962 -10.01 17.04 -15.54
C SER A 962 -10.15 15.56 -15.91
N HIS A 963 -9.96 14.69 -14.93
CA HIS A 963 -10.05 13.24 -15.08
C HIS A 963 -11.45 12.68 -14.76
N GLY A 964 -12.32 13.51 -14.18
CA GLY A 964 -13.73 13.15 -13.92
C GLY A 964 -13.99 12.26 -12.70
N ASP A 965 -12.97 11.95 -11.91
CA ASP A 965 -13.03 11.02 -10.77
C ASP A 965 -12.85 11.68 -9.39
N ALA A 966 -12.74 13.02 -9.36
CA ALA A 966 -12.56 13.83 -8.15
C ALA A 966 -11.29 13.56 -7.34
N ILE A 967 -10.31 12.83 -7.88
CA ILE A 967 -9.01 12.61 -7.24
C ILE A 967 -8.08 13.77 -7.58
N ALA A 968 -7.46 14.35 -6.55
CA ALA A 968 -6.46 15.41 -6.69
C ALA A 968 -5.11 14.82 -7.10
N ARG A 969 -4.50 15.38 -8.16
CA ARG A 969 -3.26 14.87 -8.76
C ARG A 969 -2.23 15.94 -9.04
N GLY A 970 -0.97 15.53 -9.10
CA GLY A 970 0.13 16.42 -9.42
C GLY A 970 1.48 15.83 -9.08
N TYR A 971 2.47 16.68 -8.86
CA TYR A 971 3.78 16.32 -8.33
C TYR A 971 4.22 17.33 -7.27
N VAL A 972 5.25 16.98 -6.49
CA VAL A 972 5.78 17.87 -5.44
C VAL A 972 7.28 18.04 -5.63
N THR A 973 7.77 19.27 -5.52
CA THR A 973 9.21 19.52 -5.36
C THR A 973 9.52 20.03 -3.96
N LEU A 974 10.65 19.60 -3.41
CA LEU A 974 11.14 19.98 -2.09
C LEU A 974 12.54 20.55 -2.27
N ASP A 975 12.69 21.86 -2.24
CA ASP A 975 13.98 22.53 -2.46
C ASP A 975 14.60 22.99 -1.15
N LEU A 976 15.91 22.80 -0.97
CA LEU A 976 16.64 23.48 0.08
C LEU A 976 16.70 24.98 -0.21
N VAL A 977 16.38 25.80 0.79
CA VAL A 977 16.29 27.25 0.67
C VAL A 977 17.05 27.99 1.77
N ASN A 978 17.56 29.18 1.45
CA ASN A 978 18.28 30.05 2.39
C ASN A 978 17.35 30.86 3.31
N GLN A 979 16.06 30.98 2.96
CA GLN A 979 15.13 31.87 3.65
C GLN A 979 13.66 31.48 3.45
N CYS A 980 12.83 31.80 4.44
CA CYS A 980 11.39 31.75 4.28
C CYS A 980 10.95 32.81 3.27
N SER A 981 10.44 32.35 2.12
CA SER A 981 9.93 33.19 1.04
C SER A 981 8.47 32.84 0.67
N GLN A 982 7.87 33.59 -0.25
CA GLN A 982 6.69 33.15 -0.99
C GLN A 982 7.01 32.90 -2.46
N HIS A 983 8.28 32.91 -2.88
CA HIS A 983 8.64 32.59 -4.26
C HIS A 983 8.53 31.08 -4.52
N ALA A 984 8.07 30.71 -5.71
CA ALA A 984 8.13 29.36 -6.28
C ALA A 984 9.30 29.27 -7.30
N PRO A 985 9.68 28.06 -7.75
CA PRO A 985 10.77 27.88 -8.70
C PRO A 985 10.66 28.65 -10.03
N ASN A 986 9.45 29.04 -10.43
CA ASN A 986 9.20 29.85 -11.62
C ASN A 986 9.22 31.38 -11.37
N ASP A 987 9.39 31.82 -10.11
CA ASP A 987 9.45 33.24 -9.77
C ASP A 987 10.89 33.80 -9.94
N PRO A 988 11.06 35.01 -10.47
CA PRO A 988 12.38 35.64 -10.59
C PRO A 988 13.11 35.73 -9.24
N GLY A 989 14.41 35.40 -9.26
CA GLY A 989 15.25 35.42 -8.06
C GLY A 989 15.08 34.22 -7.13
N TYR A 990 14.24 33.23 -7.49
CA TYR A 990 14.21 31.96 -6.77
C TYR A 990 15.58 31.26 -6.85
N PHE A 991 16.15 31.17 -8.06
CA PHE A 991 17.51 30.71 -8.29
C PHE A 991 18.47 31.91 -8.44
N GLY A 992 19.67 31.77 -7.88
CA GLY A 992 20.75 32.74 -7.98
C GLY A 992 22.08 32.02 -8.15
N ALA A 993 23.01 32.63 -8.89
CA ALA A 993 24.30 32.02 -9.20
C ALA A 993 25.01 31.52 -7.93
N GLY A 994 25.47 30.27 -7.94
CA GLY A 994 26.14 29.66 -6.79
C GLY A 994 25.23 29.32 -5.62
N GLY A 995 23.90 29.28 -5.81
CA GLY A 995 22.93 29.01 -4.74
C GLY A 995 22.66 30.22 -3.85
N THR A 996 22.81 31.44 -4.39
CA THR A 996 22.61 32.71 -3.66
C THR A 996 21.17 33.23 -3.71
N GLY A 997 20.28 32.53 -4.41
CA GLY A 997 18.85 32.86 -4.49
C GLY A 997 18.07 32.46 -3.24
N VAL A 998 16.75 32.34 -3.39
CA VAL A 998 15.92 31.65 -2.39
C VAL A 998 16.38 30.20 -2.24
N ALA A 999 16.57 29.48 -3.35
CA ALA A 999 17.14 28.15 -3.37
C ALA A 999 18.67 28.18 -3.14
N THR A 1000 19.16 27.27 -2.30
CA THR A 1000 20.59 27.09 -2.01
C THR A 1000 21.17 25.90 -2.78
N ASN A 1001 22.48 25.76 -2.88
CA ASN A 1001 23.13 24.58 -3.47
C ASN A 1001 23.56 23.55 -2.41
N GLN A 1002 23.13 23.74 -1.14
CA GLN A 1002 23.24 22.70 -0.12
C GLN A 1002 22.42 21.48 -0.53
N ASN A 1003 22.85 20.34 -0.03
CA ASN A 1003 22.69 19.08 -0.74
C ASN A 1003 22.48 18.02 0.36
N ASN A 1004 21.54 18.31 1.27
CA ASN A 1004 21.48 17.79 2.63
C ASN A 1004 20.24 16.89 2.87
N ILE A 1005 19.25 16.90 1.97
CA ILE A 1005 17.96 16.24 2.22
C ILE A 1005 17.82 14.91 1.49
N LEU A 1006 17.09 14.01 2.12
CA LEU A 1006 16.67 12.72 1.57
C LEU A 1006 15.15 12.61 1.68
N GLY A 1007 14.54 11.68 0.97
CA GLY A 1007 13.17 11.36 1.29
C GLY A 1007 12.57 10.19 0.54
N THR A 1008 11.42 9.78 1.03
CA THR A 1008 10.62 8.68 0.49
C THR A 1008 9.19 9.17 0.32
N TYR A 1009 8.44 8.54 -0.56
CA TYR A 1009 7.00 8.75 -0.67
C TYR A 1009 6.27 7.43 -0.61
N THR A 1010 5.03 7.47 -0.13
CA THR A 1010 4.16 6.30 -0.05
C THR A 1010 2.76 6.68 -0.52
N ILE A 1011 2.24 5.94 -1.50
CA ILE A 1011 0.85 6.00 -1.97
C ILE A 1011 0.08 4.86 -1.29
N ILE A 1012 -0.95 5.21 -0.54
CA ILE A 1012 -1.77 4.28 0.26
C ILE A 1012 -3.22 4.47 -0.14
N ASP A 1013 -3.91 3.39 -0.51
CA ASP A 1013 -5.37 3.37 -0.67
C ASP A 1013 -5.93 2.23 0.19
N ARG A 1014 -6.70 2.57 1.23
CA ARG A 1014 -7.19 1.58 2.19
C ARG A 1014 -8.40 0.82 1.66
N ASN A 1015 -9.18 1.43 0.76
CA ASN A 1015 -10.31 0.79 0.10
C ASN A 1015 -9.86 -0.30 -0.86
N GLN A 1016 -8.73 -0.07 -1.55
CA GLN A 1016 -8.13 -1.03 -2.47
C GLN A 1016 -7.06 -1.90 -1.82
N HIS A 1017 -6.82 -1.79 -0.52
CA HIS A 1017 -5.72 -2.47 0.17
C HIS A 1017 -4.37 -2.27 -0.54
N LEU A 1018 -4.10 -1.05 -1.01
CA LEU A 1018 -2.90 -0.68 -1.76
C LEU A 1018 -1.94 0.09 -0.85
N SER A 1019 -0.67 -0.30 -0.87
CA SER A 1019 0.43 0.48 -0.31
C SER A 1019 1.65 0.32 -1.21
N VAL A 1020 2.17 1.45 -1.65
CA VAL A 1020 3.28 1.54 -2.60
C VAL A 1020 4.22 2.61 -2.08
N ALA A 1021 5.52 2.32 -1.98
CA ALA A 1021 6.53 3.23 -1.46
C ALA A 1021 7.78 3.17 -2.32
N ASP A 1022 8.46 4.31 -2.43
CA ASP A 1022 9.73 4.44 -3.14
C ASP A 1022 10.54 5.60 -2.57
N THR A 1023 11.81 5.72 -2.96
CA THR A 1023 12.58 6.94 -2.74
C THR A 1023 12.04 8.06 -3.61
N LEU A 1024 12.11 9.30 -3.12
CA LEU A 1024 11.90 10.46 -3.99
C LEU A 1024 12.96 10.47 -5.10
N VAL A 1025 12.78 11.28 -6.14
CA VAL A 1025 13.86 11.54 -7.10
C VAL A 1025 14.78 12.58 -6.48
N HIS A 1026 16.03 12.19 -6.22
CA HIS A 1026 17.05 13.07 -5.64
C HIS A 1026 17.73 13.86 -6.76
N ILE A 1027 17.83 15.17 -6.58
CA ILE A 1027 18.38 16.11 -7.55
C ILE A 1027 19.40 16.99 -6.86
N GLN A 1028 20.65 16.77 -7.20
CA GLN A 1028 21.80 17.43 -6.62
C GLN A 1028 22.06 18.80 -7.26
N ALA A 1029 22.75 19.63 -6.49
CA ALA A 1029 23.24 20.92 -6.96
C ALA A 1029 24.76 21.01 -7.02
N SER A 1030 25.31 21.59 -8.08
CA SER A 1030 26.72 21.98 -8.14
C SER A 1030 26.92 23.24 -8.98
N ALA A 1031 27.62 24.21 -8.41
CA ALA A 1031 28.03 25.42 -9.10
C ALA A 1031 29.40 25.30 -9.77
N THR A 1032 30.11 24.19 -9.55
CA THR A 1032 31.48 23.99 -10.04
C THR A 1032 31.57 22.92 -11.11
N ASP A 1033 30.56 22.06 -11.25
CA ASP A 1033 30.53 21.06 -12.32
C ASP A 1033 30.11 21.69 -13.64
N SER A 1034 30.89 21.41 -14.69
CA SER A 1034 30.57 21.84 -16.04
C SER A 1034 29.21 21.37 -16.56
N LEU A 1035 28.69 20.23 -16.11
CA LEU A 1035 27.39 19.70 -16.53
C LEU A 1035 26.23 20.53 -15.98
N THR A 1036 26.35 21.08 -14.78
CA THR A 1036 25.29 21.83 -14.08
C THR A 1036 25.54 23.33 -13.99
N ALA A 1037 26.75 23.80 -14.29
CA ALA A 1037 27.13 25.22 -14.20
C ALA A 1037 27.33 25.89 -15.56
N ALA A 1038 27.46 25.15 -16.67
CA ALA A 1038 27.66 25.74 -17.98
C ALA A 1038 26.33 26.21 -18.61
N PRO A 1039 26.20 27.49 -19.00
CA PRO A 1039 25.02 27.99 -19.69
C PRO A 1039 24.72 27.21 -20.98
N GLY A 1040 23.44 26.99 -21.24
CA GLY A 1040 22.96 26.23 -22.39
C GLY A 1040 22.81 24.74 -22.15
N ASN A 1041 23.45 24.19 -21.11
CA ASN A 1041 23.31 22.79 -20.74
C ASN A 1041 21.91 22.49 -20.14
N PRO A 1042 21.44 21.24 -20.25
CA PRO A 1042 20.25 20.78 -19.56
C PRO A 1042 20.46 20.81 -18.04
N THR A 1043 19.54 21.42 -17.32
CA THR A 1043 19.42 21.38 -15.85
C THR A 1043 17.95 21.20 -15.46
N PHE A 1044 17.66 20.64 -14.27
CA PHE A 1044 16.28 20.29 -13.89
C PHE A 1044 15.30 21.48 -13.92
N TYR A 1045 15.76 22.66 -13.49
CA TYR A 1045 14.96 23.89 -13.51
C TYR A 1045 15.39 24.84 -14.65
N GLY A 1046 16.13 24.34 -15.64
CA GLY A 1046 16.74 25.13 -16.70
C GLY A 1046 15.75 26.04 -17.43
N LYS A 1047 14.52 25.58 -17.70
CA LYS A 1047 13.49 26.40 -18.33
C LYS A 1047 13.11 27.66 -17.53
N PHE A 1048 13.16 27.60 -16.20
CA PHE A 1048 12.79 28.72 -15.33
C PHE A 1048 13.91 29.76 -15.20
N VAL A 1049 15.16 29.37 -15.47
CA VAL A 1049 16.32 30.25 -15.47
C VAL A 1049 16.83 30.58 -16.87
N ASN A 1050 15.98 30.37 -17.90
CA ASN A 1050 16.30 30.58 -19.32
C ASN A 1050 17.62 29.89 -19.74
N TRP A 1051 17.82 28.66 -19.26
CA TRP A 1051 18.98 27.81 -19.54
C TRP A 1051 20.33 28.48 -19.20
N SER A 1052 20.34 29.43 -18.26
CA SER A 1052 21.58 30.06 -17.77
C SER A 1052 22.40 29.16 -16.84
N ALA A 1053 21.88 27.99 -16.48
CA ALA A 1053 22.42 27.07 -15.47
C ALA A 1053 22.49 27.69 -14.05
N ALA A 1054 21.78 28.79 -13.79
CA ALA A 1054 21.76 29.44 -12.48
C ALA A 1054 21.09 28.60 -11.38
N ASP A 1055 20.28 27.60 -11.75
CA ASP A 1055 19.69 26.65 -10.81
C ASP A 1055 20.68 25.59 -10.32
N ASN A 1056 21.77 25.38 -11.07
CA ASN A 1056 22.83 24.42 -10.74
C ASN A 1056 22.36 22.98 -10.51
N ARG A 1057 21.14 22.61 -10.92
CA ARG A 1057 20.58 21.29 -10.68
C ARG A 1057 20.94 20.32 -11.78
N GLU A 1058 21.28 19.11 -11.38
CA GLU A 1058 21.52 18.06 -12.34
C GLU A 1058 20.29 17.77 -13.21
N PRO A 1059 20.48 17.47 -14.50
CA PRO A 1059 19.40 17.09 -15.37
C PRO A 1059 18.94 15.65 -15.09
N LEU A 1060 17.65 15.39 -15.28
CA LEU A 1060 17.13 14.03 -15.27
C LEU A 1060 17.30 13.33 -16.63
N GLY A 1061 17.14 12.01 -16.60
CA GLY A 1061 17.17 11.14 -17.77
C GLY A 1061 16.07 11.41 -18.80
N THR A 1062 16.25 10.85 -20.00
CA THR A 1062 15.32 11.04 -21.13
C THR A 1062 14.90 9.76 -21.84
N ALA A 1063 15.60 8.65 -21.58
CA ALA A 1063 15.26 7.33 -22.06
C ALA A 1063 15.05 6.43 -20.85
N TRP A 1064 14.15 5.46 -20.99
CA TRP A 1064 13.71 4.57 -19.92
C TRP A 1064 13.43 3.19 -20.49
N GLN A 1065 13.72 2.15 -19.72
CA GLN A 1065 13.28 0.79 -20.01
C GLN A 1065 12.62 0.21 -18.76
N SER A 1066 11.46 -0.42 -18.91
CA SER A 1066 10.75 -0.98 -17.76
C SER A 1066 9.96 -2.22 -18.14
N ARG A 1067 10.07 -3.27 -17.31
CA ARG A 1067 9.26 -4.47 -17.44
C ARG A 1067 7.78 -4.13 -17.32
N PHE A 1068 6.95 -4.82 -18.09
CA PHE A 1068 5.51 -4.81 -17.91
C PHE A 1068 4.95 -6.22 -17.88
N ILE A 1069 3.83 -6.35 -17.18
CA ILE A 1069 2.99 -7.54 -17.14
C ILE A 1069 1.58 -7.00 -17.38
N SER A 1070 0.91 -7.51 -18.41
CA SER A 1070 -0.47 -7.13 -18.78
C SER A 1070 -1.45 -8.28 -18.54
N SER A 1071 -1.00 -9.52 -18.72
CA SER A 1071 -1.69 -10.74 -18.30
C SER A 1071 -0.70 -11.91 -18.23
N VAL A 1072 -1.00 -12.93 -17.44
CA VAL A 1072 -0.16 -14.15 -17.33
C VAL A 1072 -1.04 -15.38 -17.53
N GLY A 1073 -0.57 -16.30 -18.36
CA GLY A 1073 -1.21 -17.59 -18.55
C GLY A 1073 -1.19 -18.43 -17.27
N ALA A 1074 -2.19 -19.29 -17.10
CA ALA A 1074 -2.23 -20.23 -15.98
C ALA A 1074 -0.96 -21.10 -15.98
N GLY A 1075 -0.15 -21.01 -14.91
CA GLY A 1075 1.08 -21.79 -14.74
C GLY A 1075 2.40 -21.11 -15.13
N GLY A 1076 2.40 -19.84 -15.55
CA GLY A 1076 3.65 -19.08 -15.77
C GLY A 1076 4.40 -18.73 -14.48
N LEU A 1077 5.69 -18.39 -14.58
CA LEU A 1077 6.56 -17.92 -13.47
C LEU A 1077 5.92 -16.77 -12.67
N PHE A 1078 5.09 -15.97 -13.35
CA PHE A 1078 4.37 -14.85 -12.78
C PHE A 1078 2.88 -15.14 -12.53
N ASN A 1079 2.45 -16.40 -12.35
CA ASN A 1079 1.03 -16.74 -12.13
C ASN A 1079 0.42 -16.09 -10.87
N ALA A 1080 1.24 -15.69 -9.89
CA ALA A 1080 0.79 -14.84 -8.77
C ALA A 1080 0.23 -13.47 -9.22
N PHE A 1081 0.57 -13.05 -10.44
CA PHE A 1081 0.13 -11.83 -11.11
C PHE A 1081 -1.07 -12.08 -12.04
N ALA A 1082 -1.93 -13.07 -11.80
CA ALA A 1082 -3.03 -13.50 -12.69
C ALA A 1082 -3.95 -12.40 -13.29
N ASP A 1083 -4.01 -11.20 -12.69
CA ASP A 1083 -4.72 -10.02 -13.22
C ASP A 1083 -3.78 -8.81 -13.44
N GLY A 1084 -2.49 -9.06 -13.62
CA GLY A 1084 -1.38 -8.13 -13.46
C GLY A 1084 -1.48 -6.95 -14.42
N LYS A 1085 -1.98 -5.83 -13.92
CA LYS A 1085 -1.96 -4.54 -14.60
C LYS A 1085 -0.72 -3.80 -14.15
N THR A 1086 0.30 -3.74 -15.01
CA THR A 1086 1.36 -2.74 -14.83
C THR A 1086 0.79 -1.33 -14.98
N SER A 1087 1.24 -0.39 -14.17
CA SER A 1087 0.98 1.05 -14.33
C SER A 1087 2.26 1.84 -14.26
N PHE A 1088 2.47 2.74 -15.21
CA PHE A 1088 3.65 3.57 -15.27
C PHE A 1088 3.40 4.93 -14.62
N VAL A 1089 4.22 5.32 -13.67
CA VAL A 1089 4.30 6.71 -13.20
C VAL A 1089 5.31 7.44 -14.08
N VAL A 1090 4.90 8.54 -14.69
CA VAL A 1090 5.72 9.30 -15.63
C VAL A 1090 5.71 10.77 -15.25
N TRP A 1091 6.89 11.33 -15.01
CA TRP A 1091 7.12 12.77 -14.88
C TRP A 1091 7.96 13.28 -16.05
N ARG A 1092 7.58 14.40 -16.66
CA ARG A 1092 8.27 14.95 -17.85
C ARG A 1092 8.22 16.47 -17.86
N GLU A 1093 9.34 17.08 -18.18
CA GLU A 1093 9.44 18.53 -18.28
C GLU A 1093 8.70 19.05 -19.53
N SER A 1094 7.83 20.05 -19.33
CA SER A 1094 7.21 20.80 -20.43
C SER A 1094 8.21 21.70 -21.16
N ALA A 1095 7.95 21.96 -22.45
CA ALA A 1095 8.83 22.78 -23.29
C ALA A 1095 8.87 24.27 -22.93
N ALA A 1096 7.81 24.76 -22.27
CA ALA A 1096 7.69 26.13 -21.84
C ALA A 1096 7.02 26.18 -20.46
N ILE A 1097 7.09 27.35 -19.82
CA ILE A 1097 6.36 27.64 -18.59
C ILE A 1097 4.86 27.62 -18.92
N THR A 1098 4.13 26.69 -18.31
CA THR A 1098 2.68 26.58 -18.47
C THR A 1098 1.98 27.68 -17.69
N LEU A 1099 0.98 28.33 -18.30
CA LEU A 1099 0.16 29.37 -17.67
C LEU A 1099 -1.26 28.85 -17.40
N PRO A 1100 -1.99 29.44 -16.43
CA PRO A 1100 -3.42 29.15 -16.25
C PRO A 1100 -4.20 29.35 -17.56
N PHE A 1101 -5.15 28.45 -17.82
CA PHE A 1101 -5.82 28.35 -19.11
C PHE A 1101 -7.35 28.27 -18.94
N THR A 1102 -8.08 28.47 -20.05
CA THR A 1102 -9.54 28.38 -20.03
C THR A 1102 -9.97 26.95 -19.76
N CYS A 1103 -10.82 26.72 -18.75
CA CYS A 1103 -11.32 25.38 -18.44
C CYS A 1103 -11.98 24.71 -19.66
N GLY A 1104 -11.73 23.41 -19.83
CA GLY A 1104 -12.17 22.64 -21.00
C GLY A 1104 -11.29 22.82 -22.26
N SER A 1105 -10.25 23.65 -22.21
CA SER A 1105 -9.22 23.73 -23.27
C SER A 1105 -7.94 23.01 -22.87
N THR A 1106 -7.10 22.66 -23.84
CA THR A 1106 -5.75 22.13 -23.62
C THR A 1106 -4.74 23.28 -23.68
N PRO A 1107 -3.86 23.46 -22.68
CA PRO A 1107 -2.85 24.51 -22.71
C PRO A 1107 -1.83 24.30 -23.85
N SER A 1108 -1.22 25.39 -24.31
CA SER A 1108 -0.20 25.34 -25.37
C SER A 1108 0.99 24.47 -24.96
N GLY A 1109 1.52 23.68 -25.89
CA GLY A 1109 2.62 22.74 -25.64
C GLY A 1109 2.18 21.35 -25.18
N PHE A 1110 0.87 21.10 -25.06
CA PHE A 1110 0.30 19.81 -24.70
C PHE A 1110 -0.54 19.21 -25.85
N PRO A 1111 -0.64 17.88 -25.96
CA PRO A 1111 0.02 16.87 -25.13
C PRO A 1111 1.54 16.85 -25.36
N LEU A 1112 2.30 16.46 -24.33
CA LEU A 1112 3.77 16.43 -24.41
C LEU A 1112 4.23 15.39 -25.46
N PRO A 1113 5.00 15.80 -26.48
CA PRO A 1113 5.38 14.89 -27.55
C PRO A 1113 6.43 13.89 -27.07
N VAL A 1114 6.33 12.63 -27.47
CA VAL A 1114 7.30 11.55 -27.18
C VAL A 1114 8.02 11.19 -28.48
N ARG A 1115 9.29 10.81 -28.42
CA ARG A 1115 10.05 10.44 -29.61
C ARG A 1115 9.74 9.03 -30.08
N SER A 1116 9.72 8.06 -29.17
CA SER A 1116 9.32 6.69 -29.47
C SER A 1116 9.00 5.91 -28.20
N ILE A 1117 8.06 4.98 -28.30
CA ILE A 1117 7.82 3.93 -27.31
C ILE A 1117 7.87 2.59 -28.04
N LEU A 1118 8.75 1.70 -27.61
CA LEU A 1118 8.93 0.36 -28.15
C LEU A 1118 8.50 -0.64 -27.08
N GLU A 1119 7.68 -1.59 -27.46
CA GLU A 1119 7.29 -2.73 -26.64
C GLU A 1119 7.99 -3.96 -27.19
N PHE A 1120 8.61 -4.74 -26.31
CA PHE A 1120 9.24 -6.02 -26.61
C PHE A 1120 8.54 -7.10 -25.79
N ASP A 1121 8.22 -8.24 -26.39
CA ASP A 1121 7.86 -9.44 -25.63
C ASP A 1121 9.10 -10.19 -25.12
N ASP A 1122 8.86 -11.26 -24.36
CA ASP A 1122 9.92 -12.13 -23.83
C ASP A 1122 10.63 -12.93 -24.95
N GLU A 1123 10.14 -12.90 -26.19
CA GLU A 1123 10.74 -13.50 -27.39
C GLU A 1123 11.36 -12.45 -28.34
N GLU A 1124 11.59 -11.22 -27.85
CA GLU A 1124 12.21 -10.09 -28.56
C GLU A 1124 11.46 -9.57 -29.81
N HIS A 1125 10.19 -9.92 -30.00
CA HIS A 1125 9.37 -9.27 -31.00
C HIS A 1125 9.13 -7.82 -30.59
N VAL A 1126 9.49 -6.88 -31.45
CA VAL A 1126 9.34 -5.45 -31.18
C VAL A 1126 8.13 -4.85 -31.90
N THR A 1127 7.30 -4.12 -31.15
CA THR A 1127 6.24 -3.27 -31.69
C THR A 1127 6.46 -1.83 -31.25
N GLU A 1128 6.39 -0.88 -32.18
CA GLU A 1128 6.40 0.55 -31.84
C GLU A 1128 4.97 0.99 -31.49
N LEU A 1129 4.75 1.44 -30.25
CA LEU A 1129 3.43 1.82 -29.70
C LEU A 1129 2.97 3.22 -30.12
N SER A 1130 3.34 3.65 -31.33
CA SER A 1130 3.04 4.92 -32.00
C SER A 1130 3.87 6.15 -31.57
N PRO A 1131 4.29 7.02 -32.53
CA PRO A 1131 5.10 8.22 -32.25
C PRO A 1131 4.34 9.56 -32.12
N ASN A 1132 3.00 9.63 -32.09
CA ASN A 1132 2.29 10.93 -31.96
C ASN A 1132 0.97 10.91 -31.17
N LEU A 1133 0.99 11.68 -30.07
CA LEU A 1133 -0.10 12.31 -29.29
C LEU A 1133 -1.05 11.38 -28.52
N GLY A 1134 -0.63 10.90 -27.34
CA GLY A 1134 -1.61 10.42 -26.36
C GLY A 1134 -1.10 9.57 -25.20
N SER A 1135 0.06 8.92 -25.31
CA SER A 1135 0.46 7.91 -24.31
C SER A 1135 0.94 8.52 -22.99
N PHE A 1136 1.74 9.60 -23.06
CA PHE A 1136 2.21 10.36 -21.89
C PHE A 1136 1.97 11.87 -22.05
N PRO A 1137 0.70 12.32 -22.08
CA PRO A 1137 0.33 13.67 -22.49
C PRO A 1137 0.68 14.76 -21.46
N LEU A 1138 0.77 14.45 -20.17
CA LEU A 1138 0.89 15.42 -19.07
C LEU A 1138 2.32 15.50 -18.50
N VAL A 1139 2.59 16.53 -17.67
CA VAL A 1139 3.86 16.66 -16.93
C VAL A 1139 3.97 15.58 -15.87
N ALA A 1140 2.90 15.26 -15.15
CA ALA A 1140 2.88 14.19 -14.15
C ALA A 1140 1.62 13.34 -14.35
N GLN A 1141 1.79 12.02 -14.45
CA GLN A 1141 0.67 11.10 -14.71
C GLN A 1141 1.00 9.67 -14.28
N ARG A 1142 -0.07 8.87 -14.12
CA ARG A 1142 0.01 7.42 -14.02
C ARG A 1142 -0.81 6.79 -15.14
N VAL A 1143 -0.23 5.89 -15.91
CA VAL A 1143 -0.86 5.26 -17.10
C VAL A 1143 -0.76 3.76 -17.00
N SER A 1144 -1.90 3.05 -17.08
CA SER A 1144 -1.90 1.59 -17.07
C SER A 1144 -1.37 1.04 -18.40
N ILE A 1145 -0.65 -0.09 -18.40
CA ILE A 1145 -0.29 -0.83 -19.62
C ILE A 1145 -1.54 -1.20 -20.45
N ALA A 1146 -2.69 -1.37 -19.78
CA ALA A 1146 -3.97 -1.64 -20.41
C ALA A 1146 -4.69 -0.37 -20.92
N ASP A 1147 -4.08 0.81 -20.76
CA ASP A 1147 -4.65 2.05 -21.26
C ASP A 1147 -4.69 2.03 -22.80
N PRO A 1148 -5.83 2.37 -23.42
CA PRO A 1148 -5.96 2.39 -24.89
C PRO A 1148 -4.94 3.30 -25.60
N SER A 1149 -4.36 4.28 -24.90
CA SER A 1149 -3.32 5.18 -25.43
C SER A 1149 -1.94 4.53 -25.56
N LEU A 1150 -1.69 3.43 -24.85
CA LEU A 1150 -0.50 2.60 -25.04
C LEU A 1150 -0.79 1.44 -26.01
N ALA A 1151 -2.02 0.89 -25.99
CA ALA A 1151 -2.44 -0.20 -26.87
C ALA A 1151 -1.45 -1.38 -26.88
N ALA A 1152 -0.97 -1.78 -25.70
CA ALA A 1152 0.00 -2.87 -25.52
C ALA A 1152 -0.42 -4.14 -26.25
N VAL A 1153 0.52 -4.75 -26.96
CA VAL A 1153 0.30 -5.89 -27.85
C VAL A 1153 0.62 -7.20 -27.15
N TYR A 1154 1.54 -7.19 -26.20
CA TYR A 1154 2.03 -8.41 -25.56
C TYR A 1154 1.52 -8.59 -24.14
N THR A 1155 1.61 -9.83 -23.66
CA THR A 1155 1.15 -10.22 -22.32
C THR A 1155 2.16 -9.86 -21.23
N SER A 1156 3.44 -9.86 -21.58
CA SER A 1156 4.59 -9.51 -20.75
C SER A 1156 5.77 -9.13 -21.63
N GLY A 1157 6.76 -8.49 -21.02
CA GLY A 1157 8.03 -8.14 -21.64
C GLY A 1157 8.54 -6.83 -21.06
N PHE A 1158 9.15 -5.97 -21.88
CA PHE A 1158 9.59 -4.64 -21.45
C PHE A 1158 9.26 -3.54 -22.45
N LEU A 1159 9.06 -2.35 -21.91
CA LEU A 1159 8.77 -1.13 -22.65
C LEU A 1159 10.01 -0.25 -22.62
N SER A 1160 10.49 0.19 -23.79
CA SER A 1160 11.55 1.18 -23.94
C SER A 1160 10.97 2.50 -24.44
N ALA A 1161 11.07 3.55 -23.64
CA ALA A 1161 10.54 4.87 -23.93
C ALA A 1161 11.66 5.90 -24.11
N ASP A 1162 11.77 6.49 -25.31
CA ASP A 1162 12.56 7.71 -25.55
C ASP A 1162 11.63 8.92 -25.39
N LEU A 1163 11.68 9.54 -24.22
CA LEU A 1163 10.82 10.64 -23.80
C LEU A 1163 11.33 12.02 -24.28
N ARG A 1164 12.37 12.06 -25.11
CA ARG A 1164 12.80 13.30 -25.77
C ARG A 1164 11.71 13.84 -26.69
N ALA A 1165 11.78 15.14 -26.96
CA ALA A 1165 10.95 15.75 -27.98
C ALA A 1165 11.40 15.30 -29.39
N PRO A 1166 10.52 15.33 -30.40
CA PRO A 1166 10.87 15.05 -31.79
C PRO A 1166 12.00 15.95 -32.31
N VAL A 1167 12.72 15.46 -33.32
CA VAL A 1167 13.82 16.20 -33.97
C VAL A 1167 13.31 17.53 -34.52
N GLY A 1168 13.98 18.64 -34.16
CA GLY A 1168 13.59 19.99 -34.56
C GLY A 1168 12.63 20.72 -33.61
N ALA A 1169 12.29 20.11 -32.46
CA ALA A 1169 11.52 20.76 -31.41
C ALA A 1169 12.24 22.01 -30.85
N THR A 1170 11.46 23.02 -30.46
CA THR A 1170 11.95 24.29 -29.90
C THR A 1170 11.67 24.38 -28.40
N GLY A 1171 12.38 25.28 -27.70
CA GLY A 1171 12.18 25.56 -26.27
C GLY A 1171 12.99 24.68 -25.31
N GLY A 1172 13.86 23.79 -25.81
CA GLY A 1172 14.77 22.98 -25.00
C GLY A 1172 16.08 23.69 -24.69
N PRO A 1173 16.99 23.02 -23.96
CA PRO A 1173 18.32 23.55 -23.71
C PRO A 1173 19.01 23.85 -25.03
N PRO A 1174 19.69 25.00 -25.18
CA PRO A 1174 20.38 25.37 -26.40
C PRO A 1174 21.36 24.32 -26.95
N THR A 1175 22.00 23.52 -26.08
CA THR A 1175 22.94 22.47 -26.51
C THR A 1175 22.25 21.22 -27.03
N ASP A 1176 21.00 20.94 -26.61
CA ASP A 1176 20.16 19.86 -27.12
C ASP A 1176 18.67 20.22 -26.99
N PRO A 1177 18.08 20.92 -27.99
CA PRO A 1177 16.68 21.36 -27.91
C PRO A 1177 15.65 20.23 -27.81
N SER A 1178 16.05 18.99 -28.10
CA SER A 1178 15.18 17.80 -27.97
C SER A 1178 15.12 17.25 -26.55
N ARG A 1179 16.13 17.55 -25.72
CA ARG A 1179 16.25 17.03 -24.36
C ARG A 1179 15.23 17.70 -23.44
N ARG A 1180 14.47 16.87 -22.72
CA ARG A 1180 13.51 17.25 -21.67
C ARG A 1180 13.74 16.34 -20.49
N GLY A 1181 13.96 16.89 -19.30
CA GLY A 1181 14.09 16.05 -18.11
C GLY A 1181 12.86 15.15 -17.94
N SER A 1182 13.05 13.89 -17.56
CA SER A 1182 11.95 12.97 -17.35
C SER A 1182 12.27 11.95 -16.26
N PHE A 1183 11.24 11.27 -15.78
CA PHE A 1183 11.29 10.16 -14.86
C PHE A 1183 10.20 9.15 -15.24
N MET A 1184 10.49 7.86 -15.12
CA MET A 1184 9.53 6.79 -15.32
C MET A 1184 9.73 5.67 -14.31
N SER A 1185 8.63 5.18 -13.72
CA SER A 1185 8.60 3.96 -12.89
C SER A 1185 7.37 3.09 -13.15
N ALA A 1186 7.36 1.83 -12.69
CA ALA A 1186 6.32 0.86 -13.01
C ALA A 1186 5.78 0.11 -11.78
N THR A 1187 4.50 0.27 -11.48
CA THR A 1187 3.80 -0.49 -10.43
C THR A 1187 3.21 -1.79 -11.00
N HIS A 1188 3.35 -2.91 -10.31
CA HIS A 1188 2.77 -4.20 -10.71
C HIS A 1188 1.67 -4.63 -9.74
N TYR A 1189 0.49 -4.92 -10.27
CA TYR A 1189 -0.62 -5.44 -9.48
C TYR A 1189 -0.53 -6.97 -9.33
N ALA A 1190 -0.73 -7.50 -8.12
CA ALA A 1190 -0.84 -8.94 -7.88
C ALA A 1190 -2.22 -9.30 -7.30
N LYS A 1191 -2.94 -10.22 -7.95
CA LYS A 1191 -4.32 -10.61 -7.57
C LYS A 1191 -4.39 -11.30 -6.22
N ALA A 1192 -3.31 -11.94 -5.80
CA ALA A 1192 -3.32 -12.99 -4.80
C ALA A 1192 -3.86 -12.53 -3.42
N ALA A 1193 -3.93 -11.24 -3.09
CA ALA A 1193 -4.51 -10.80 -1.82
C ALA A 1193 -5.23 -9.44 -1.83
N GLY A 1194 -5.48 -8.87 -3.00
CA GLY A 1194 -6.04 -7.52 -3.10
C GLY A 1194 -5.03 -6.38 -2.86
N TYR A 1195 -3.72 -6.65 -2.79
CA TYR A 1195 -2.67 -5.63 -2.61
C TYR A 1195 -1.87 -5.41 -3.91
N GLN A 1196 -1.44 -4.17 -4.19
CA GLN A 1196 -0.53 -3.85 -5.31
C GLN A 1196 0.90 -3.64 -4.79
N VAL A 1197 1.90 -4.03 -5.58
CA VAL A 1197 3.34 -3.88 -5.24
C VAL A 1197 3.99 -2.99 -6.28
N LEU A 1198 4.72 -1.96 -5.86
CA LEU A 1198 5.53 -1.15 -6.77
C LEU A 1198 6.84 -1.84 -7.04
N LEU A 1199 7.19 -1.97 -8.32
CA LEU A 1199 8.59 -2.01 -8.70
C LEU A 1199 9.01 -0.54 -8.88
N GLY A 1200 9.94 -0.08 -8.05
CA GLY A 1200 10.69 1.12 -8.40
C GLY A 1200 11.17 0.94 -9.82
N GLY A 1201 10.87 1.90 -10.69
CA GLY A 1201 11.19 1.82 -12.09
C GLY A 1201 12.62 1.42 -12.28
N LEU A 1202 12.85 0.46 -13.17
CA LEU A 1202 14.11 0.35 -13.90
C LEU A 1202 14.38 1.73 -14.51
N GLN A 1203 15.08 2.58 -13.75
CA GLN A 1203 15.84 3.68 -14.31
C GLN A 1203 16.78 2.98 -15.29
N VAL A 1204 16.75 3.40 -16.55
CA VAL A 1204 17.72 2.99 -17.56
C VAL A 1204 17.84 4.17 -18.50
N GLN A 1205 18.78 5.07 -18.19
CA GLN A 1205 19.14 6.18 -19.07
C GLN A 1205 19.88 5.71 -20.31
#